data_AF-A0A919QGF0-F1
#
_entry.id   AF-A0A919QGF0-F1
#
_cell.length_a   1.000
_cell.length_b   1.000
_cell.length_c   1.000
_cell.angle_alpha   90.00
_cell.angle_beta   90.00
_cell.angle_gamma   90.00
#
_symmetry.space_group_name_H-M   'P 1'
#
loop_
_entity.id
_entity.type
_entity.pdbx_description
1 polymer ?
#
loop_
_entity_poly.entity_id
_entity_poly.type
_entity_poly.pdbx_seq_one_letter_code
_entity_poly.pdbx_strand_id
1 'polypeptide(L)'
;MDVVTLWARRIAEQVVPGEVAGAEAVGAAYAAGGKRRRELFAGGGAGEPGGFGGGLGPGDLAVILDALRFASDHLLELVAENPLANLMVLLAMRQGMRRRAGTTAQAVREEGFERVVGGLEERLRAQGVAADRAEELTYQTLKVVFQQDRDTEEIRAFLRALSASPAAEPVSADRLLARQGEGPGWMLPPWLWLYFLGVSAPGVPMLLGGVQEDLDGISSLVGYLAAGAEQAAATLLTGAGLLELFPALLLLSGILGVAFPDARGRWAERRHRLRPSDDPTILAMTALVRRHAPGIDLRLGDHHDRVARVYPVGWRTARIAVYPPLLRMWHADREAATAVLLHEVAHLRQGDHLIVGLASPFAWLVRVWGVLLTALVLIPVVLYVTADGPEAQVVVLTLLHDTMSVPIALILPVAGLWVAELSADRFALQEAGPAAFQRALGPAGRRGIRAVFTALTHPPRALRLRAATAWPGGTALSAAIWPVAVVARFALIALFQLVAHQLNGYSFGEALSMVGTAFRTELSAAQVVLIEILVLLVNWPLLAPLWMRIWTPVPAVRQRFAPYLVSALVPAVLAAGSLTAGVTTPPQPSPPGLTQPTESAEPTPERTGIVDDRPWAGRQLPVQLRITQARPLQQVGGPPEWLGPAVSWLGPGTWRAEADGRLTFENPAGRTDIRAGEGLWFRAGDVVTFWLAVELNDGGRPVATEISGEIDLATATMTALWMPKLTSSDPRGLLNLPSFQISTTVSVDQAV
;
A
#
# COMPACT_ATOMS: atom_id res chain seq x y z
N MET A 1 -9.25 47.99 38.21
CA MET A 1 -8.82 46.74 37.56
C MET A 1 -8.18 45.88 38.64
N ASP A 2 -8.54 44.61 38.75
CA ASP A 2 -7.90 43.70 39.71
C ASP A 2 -6.40 43.56 39.41
N VAL A 3 -5.57 43.43 40.46
CA VAL A 3 -4.10 43.43 40.32
C VAL A 3 -3.62 42.25 39.49
N VAL A 4 -4.25 41.08 39.58
CA VAL A 4 -3.89 39.90 38.77
C VAL A 4 -4.25 40.13 37.31
N THR A 5 -5.36 40.80 37.05
CA THR A 5 -5.79 41.18 35.69
C THR A 5 -4.80 42.13 35.00
N LEU A 6 -4.34 43.15 35.73
CA LEU A 6 -3.35 44.10 35.24
C LEU A 6 -2.01 43.41 34.92
N TRP A 7 -1.56 42.53 35.82
CA TRP A 7 -0.31 41.78 35.62
C TRP A 7 -0.40 40.73 34.54
N ALA A 8 -1.53 40.04 34.38
CA ALA A 8 -1.75 39.12 33.27
C ALA A 8 -1.58 39.82 31.91
N ARG A 9 -2.12 41.03 31.77
CA ARG A 9 -1.94 41.85 30.57
C ARG A 9 -0.47 42.23 30.33
N ARG A 10 0.25 42.68 31.36
CA ARG A 10 1.69 43.02 31.25
C ARG A 10 2.55 41.82 30.85
N ILE A 11 2.29 40.65 31.45
CA ILE A 11 2.98 39.40 31.10
C ILE A 11 2.65 39.02 29.66
N ALA A 12 1.39 39.13 29.24
CA ALA A 12 1.01 38.83 27.85
C ALA A 12 1.72 39.75 26.85
N GLU A 13 1.75 41.06 27.10
CA GLU A 13 2.38 42.04 26.21
C GLU A 13 3.88 41.76 25.99
N GLN A 14 4.58 41.20 26.98
CA GLN A 14 6.04 41.01 26.93
C GLN A 14 6.50 39.57 26.67
N VAL A 15 5.75 38.57 27.15
CA VAL A 15 6.16 37.16 27.10
C VAL A 15 5.39 36.39 26.02
N VAL A 16 4.09 36.68 25.88
CA VAL A 16 3.17 35.94 24.99
C VAL A 16 2.26 36.90 24.22
N PRO A 17 2.83 37.74 23.32
CA PRO A 17 2.11 38.87 22.71
C PRO A 17 0.87 38.44 21.89
N GLY A 18 0.81 37.17 21.45
CA GLY A 18 -0.36 36.60 20.79
C GLY A 18 -1.60 36.48 21.69
N GLU A 19 -1.45 36.57 23.02
CA GLU A 19 -2.55 36.37 23.99
C GLU A 19 -3.02 37.67 24.67
N VAL A 20 -2.50 38.83 24.26
CA VAL A 20 -2.84 40.14 24.86
C VAL A 20 -4.35 40.41 24.84
N ALA A 21 -5.04 40.06 23.74
CA ALA A 21 -6.48 40.25 23.60
C ALA A 21 -7.31 39.44 24.63
N GLY A 22 -6.77 38.32 25.13
CA GLY A 22 -7.43 37.46 26.13
C GLY A 22 -6.92 37.66 27.57
N ALA A 23 -5.87 38.44 27.76
CA ALA A 23 -5.13 38.49 29.02
C ALA A 23 -5.96 38.98 30.21
N GLU A 24 -6.87 39.93 29.99
CA GLU A 24 -7.76 40.43 31.04
C GLU A 24 -8.76 39.35 31.49
N ALA A 25 -9.30 38.55 30.57
CA ALA A 25 -10.20 37.45 30.90
C ALA A 25 -9.48 36.33 31.66
N VAL A 26 -8.26 35.99 31.24
CA VAL A 26 -7.42 35.00 31.93
C VAL A 26 -7.07 35.47 33.35
N GLY A 27 -6.64 36.73 33.51
CA GLY A 27 -6.32 37.30 34.80
C GLY A 27 -7.53 37.37 35.74
N ALA A 28 -8.70 37.76 35.24
CA ALA A 28 -9.95 37.77 36.01
C ALA A 28 -10.37 36.35 36.46
N ALA A 29 -10.17 35.34 35.61
CA ALA A 29 -10.42 33.94 35.97
C ALA A 29 -9.42 33.43 37.03
N TYR A 30 -8.16 33.86 36.98
CA TYR A 30 -7.17 33.57 38.04
C TYR A 30 -7.52 34.25 39.36
N ALA A 31 -7.91 35.53 39.33
CA ALA A 31 -8.35 36.25 40.53
C ALA A 31 -9.57 35.57 41.18
N ALA A 32 -10.53 35.12 40.36
CA ALA A 32 -11.73 34.43 40.84
C ALA A 32 -11.45 33.02 41.39
N GLY A 33 -10.43 32.32 40.86
CA GLY A 33 -10.08 30.95 41.26
C GLY A 33 -11.15 29.90 40.92
N GLY A 34 -11.11 28.77 41.64
CA GLY A 34 -12.17 27.75 41.63
C GLY A 34 -12.53 27.24 40.23
N LYS A 35 -13.83 27.27 39.90
CA LYS A 35 -14.37 26.80 38.61
C LYS A 35 -13.91 27.63 37.41
N ARG A 36 -13.89 28.96 37.51
CA ARG A 36 -13.49 29.85 36.40
C ARG A 36 -12.03 29.64 35.99
N ARG A 37 -11.14 29.50 36.98
CA ARG A 37 -9.74 29.15 36.69
C ARG A 37 -9.63 27.78 36.03
N ARG A 38 -10.38 26.79 36.51
CA ARG A 38 -10.38 25.46 35.90
C ARG A 38 -10.91 25.47 34.46
N GLU A 39 -11.88 26.32 34.14
CA GLU A 39 -12.42 26.45 32.79
C GLU A 39 -11.35 26.88 31.78
N LEU A 40 -10.32 27.65 32.19
CA LEU A 40 -9.15 27.98 31.36
C LEU A 40 -8.36 26.75 30.90
N PHE A 41 -8.35 25.69 31.72
CA PHE A 41 -7.63 24.43 31.45
C PHE A 41 -8.55 23.33 30.90
N ALA A 42 -9.87 23.46 31.11
CA ALA A 42 -10.86 22.46 30.70
C ALA A 42 -11.38 22.66 29.27
N GLY A 43 -11.21 23.88 28.71
CA GLY A 43 -11.83 24.38 27.50
C GLY A 43 -11.11 24.02 26.19
N GLY A 44 -11.18 22.75 25.79
CA GLY A 44 -11.00 22.35 24.39
C GLY A 44 -12.26 22.50 23.52
N GLY A 45 -13.42 22.93 24.07
CA GLY A 45 -14.69 22.76 23.34
C GLY A 45 -15.94 23.49 23.81
N ALA A 46 -15.86 24.56 24.60
CA ALA A 46 -17.05 25.38 24.89
C ALA A 46 -16.71 26.86 24.68
N GLY A 47 -17.07 27.37 23.52
CA GLY A 47 -16.99 28.81 23.23
C GLY A 47 -18.24 29.52 23.73
N GLU A 48 -18.03 30.71 24.30
CA GLU A 48 -18.89 31.90 24.18
C GLU A 48 -18.14 33.11 24.81
N PRO A 49 -18.43 34.36 24.43
CA PRO A 49 -18.50 34.94 23.09
C PRO A 49 -17.37 36.01 22.91
N GLY A 50 -16.60 35.95 21.81
CA GLY A 50 -15.82 37.11 21.34
C GLY A 50 -14.29 37.01 21.20
N GLY A 51 -13.67 35.82 21.21
CA GLY A 51 -12.20 35.69 21.04
C GLY A 51 -11.77 34.67 19.99
N PHE A 52 -11.05 35.11 18.96
CA PHE A 52 -10.33 34.24 18.03
C PHE A 52 -9.14 33.59 18.77
N GLY A 53 -9.23 32.29 19.05
CA GLY A 53 -8.13 31.53 19.66
C GLY A 53 -8.53 30.24 20.36
N GLY A 54 -9.53 29.49 19.86
CA GLY A 54 -9.89 28.20 20.45
C GLY A 54 -9.03 27.07 19.88
N GLY A 55 -8.16 26.47 20.70
CA GLY A 55 -7.58 25.15 20.43
C GLY A 55 -6.06 25.01 20.49
N LEU A 56 -5.33 26.00 21.00
CA LEU A 56 -4.12 25.69 21.76
C LEU A 56 -4.59 25.14 23.12
N GLY A 57 -3.71 24.55 23.92
CA GLY A 57 -4.05 24.17 25.29
C GLY A 57 -4.52 25.38 26.13
N PRO A 58 -4.51 25.31 27.47
CA PRO A 58 -4.41 26.57 28.22
C PRO A 58 -3.35 27.44 27.54
N GLY A 59 -3.69 28.66 27.11
CA GLY A 59 -2.72 29.55 26.49
C GLY A 59 -1.47 29.66 27.36
N ASP A 60 -0.32 29.94 26.75
CA ASP A 60 0.96 30.04 27.47
C ASP A 60 0.80 31.00 28.67
N LEU A 61 -0.04 32.05 28.58
CA LEU A 61 -0.34 32.95 29.70
C LEU A 61 -1.00 32.25 30.90
N ALA A 62 -1.98 31.39 30.66
CA ALA A 62 -2.65 30.65 31.74
C ALA A 62 -1.67 29.68 32.41
N VAL A 63 -0.83 29.01 31.63
CA VAL A 63 0.21 28.10 32.14
C VAL A 63 1.27 28.86 32.94
N ILE A 64 1.69 30.04 32.48
CA ILE A 64 2.61 30.94 33.19
C ILE A 64 2.02 31.40 34.53
N LEU A 65 0.75 31.81 34.56
CA LEU A 65 0.09 32.23 35.80
C LEU A 65 -0.10 31.07 36.79
N ASP A 66 -0.30 29.83 36.32
CA ASP A 66 -0.31 28.64 37.18
C ASP A 66 1.07 28.41 37.82
N ALA A 67 2.14 28.54 37.03
CA ALA A 67 3.50 28.42 37.51
C ALA A 67 3.85 29.52 38.53
N LEU A 68 3.53 30.78 38.23
CA LEU A 68 3.74 31.91 39.15
C LEU A 68 2.99 31.75 40.46
N ARG A 69 1.75 31.23 40.41
CA ARG A 69 0.98 30.92 41.61
C ARG A 69 1.68 29.84 42.43
N PHE A 70 2.16 28.78 41.80
CA PHE A 70 2.86 27.70 42.49
C PHE A 70 4.14 28.19 43.17
N ALA A 71 4.86 29.12 42.54
CA ALA A 71 6.09 29.70 43.06
C ALA A 71 5.88 30.97 43.92
N SER A 72 4.65 31.43 44.16
CA SER A 72 4.37 32.76 44.72
C SER A 72 4.94 32.97 46.11
N ASP A 73 4.92 31.95 46.97
CA ASP A 73 5.37 32.06 48.35
C ASP A 73 6.90 32.23 48.40
N HIS A 74 7.62 31.41 47.62
CA HIS A 74 9.07 31.55 47.43
C HIS A 74 9.44 32.87 46.75
N LEU A 75 8.64 33.34 45.79
CA LEU A 75 8.84 34.64 45.15
C LEU A 75 8.62 35.80 46.14
N LEU A 76 7.68 35.69 47.07
CA LEU A 76 7.43 36.70 48.10
C LEU A 76 8.59 36.79 49.10
N GLU A 77 9.15 35.65 49.52
CA GLU A 77 10.38 35.59 50.32
C GLU A 77 11.53 36.28 49.58
N LEU A 78 11.72 35.93 48.32
CA LEU A 78 12.76 36.52 47.46
C LEU A 78 12.61 38.05 47.35
N VAL A 79 11.39 38.56 47.13
CA VAL A 79 11.10 40.01 47.04
C VAL A 79 11.31 40.72 48.40
N ALA A 80 11.21 40.01 49.53
CA ALA A 80 11.44 40.59 50.85
C ALA A 80 12.93 40.83 51.15
N GLU A 81 13.82 39.97 50.65
CA GLU A 81 15.24 39.96 51.04
C GLU A 81 16.10 41.00 50.32
N ASN A 82 15.99 41.17 48.99
CA ASN A 82 16.70 42.24 48.24
C ASN A 82 16.32 42.30 46.73
N PRO A 83 15.40 43.18 46.30
CA PRO A 83 14.92 43.20 44.90
C PRO A 83 16.03 43.50 43.87
N LEU A 84 16.99 44.38 44.22
CA LEU A 84 18.10 44.74 43.34
C LEU A 84 19.12 43.61 43.16
N ALA A 85 19.41 42.85 44.22
CA ALA A 85 20.32 41.71 44.12
C ALA A 85 19.73 40.58 43.27
N ASN A 86 18.41 40.35 43.38
CA ASN A 86 17.73 39.28 42.66
C ASN A 86 17.63 39.54 41.15
N LEU A 87 17.46 40.80 40.74
CA LEU A 87 17.55 41.15 39.33
C LEU A 87 18.99 41.00 38.80
N MET A 88 19.99 41.37 39.60
CA MET A 88 21.39 41.17 39.20
C MET A 88 21.73 39.69 39.03
N VAL A 89 21.14 38.79 39.83
CA VAL A 89 21.24 37.33 39.65
C VAL A 89 20.55 36.88 38.36
N LEU A 90 19.36 37.39 38.03
CA LEU A 90 18.68 37.12 36.75
C LEU A 90 19.52 37.57 35.54
N LEU A 91 20.16 38.74 35.61
CA LEU A 91 21.04 39.25 34.55
C LEU A 91 22.35 38.46 34.46
N ALA A 92 22.93 38.09 35.60
CA ALA A 92 24.12 37.27 35.69
C ALA A 92 23.89 35.84 35.17
N MET A 93 22.71 35.23 35.38
CA MET A 93 22.40 33.90 34.83
C MET A 93 22.26 33.92 33.30
N ARG A 94 21.68 34.96 32.70
CA ARG A 94 21.64 35.08 31.23
C ARG A 94 23.05 35.16 30.62
N GLN A 95 24.00 35.77 31.33
CA GLN A 95 25.40 35.85 30.90
C GLN A 95 26.22 34.60 31.29
N GLY A 96 25.92 34.01 32.44
CA GLY A 96 26.62 32.87 33.06
C GLY A 96 26.23 31.52 32.49
N MET A 97 25.07 31.38 31.83
CA MET A 97 24.71 30.18 31.06
C MET A 97 25.62 29.92 29.85
N ARG A 98 26.59 30.80 29.56
CA ARG A 98 27.72 30.51 28.65
C ARG A 98 29.02 30.08 29.35
N ARG A 99 29.19 30.27 30.66
CA ARG A 99 30.42 29.93 31.40
C ARG A 99 30.12 29.66 32.89
N ARG A 100 30.16 28.39 33.29
CA ARG A 100 30.16 27.99 34.71
C ARG A 100 31.53 28.26 35.36
N ALA A 101 31.58 29.04 36.45
CA ALA A 101 32.28 28.72 37.70
C ALA A 101 32.29 29.88 38.73
N GLY A 102 31.74 29.61 39.92
CA GLY A 102 32.40 29.80 41.23
C GLY A 102 32.16 31.10 42.03
N THR A 103 31.50 31.00 43.20
CA THR A 103 32.08 31.19 44.56
C THR A 103 31.03 31.12 45.68
N THR A 104 31.49 30.77 46.89
CA THR A 104 30.76 30.11 47.99
C THR A 104 29.90 30.99 48.91
N ALA A 105 29.82 32.31 48.71
CA ALA A 105 28.83 33.17 49.36
C ALA A 105 27.56 33.37 48.51
N GLN A 106 27.64 32.95 47.24
CA GLN A 106 26.53 32.90 46.29
C GLN A 106 25.60 31.71 46.59
N ALA A 107 26.14 30.62 47.14
CA ALA A 107 25.45 29.34 47.33
C ALA A 107 24.14 29.42 48.15
N VAL A 108 24.07 30.22 49.23
CA VAL A 108 22.85 30.30 50.07
C VAL A 108 21.75 31.14 49.40
N ARG A 109 22.11 32.18 48.62
CA ARG A 109 21.14 32.94 47.81
C ARG A 109 20.79 32.22 46.51
N GLU A 110 21.70 31.41 45.99
CA GLU A 110 21.44 30.49 44.88
C GLU A 110 20.37 29.47 45.28
N GLU A 111 20.38 28.92 46.49
CA GLU A 111 19.36 27.92 46.89
C GLU A 111 17.91 28.45 46.85
N GLY A 112 17.64 29.65 47.35
CA GLY A 112 16.30 30.24 47.32
C GLY A 112 15.83 30.56 45.89
N PHE A 113 16.74 31.11 45.09
CA PHE A 113 16.45 31.47 43.70
C PHE A 113 16.33 30.25 42.78
N GLU A 114 17.21 29.25 42.91
CA GLU A 114 17.14 27.98 42.18
C GLU A 114 15.86 27.22 42.51
N ARG A 115 15.37 27.31 43.76
CA ARG A 115 14.07 26.75 44.14
C ARG A 115 12.91 27.41 43.39
N VAL A 116 12.95 28.74 43.22
CA VAL A 116 11.94 29.48 42.42
C VAL A 116 12.00 29.08 40.95
N VAL A 117 13.20 29.10 40.35
CA VAL A 117 13.38 28.76 38.92
C VAL A 117 12.99 27.30 38.66
N GLY A 118 13.51 26.37 39.47
CA GLY A 118 13.19 24.95 39.36
C GLY A 118 11.70 24.67 39.56
N GLY A 119 11.07 25.33 40.53
CA GLY A 119 9.62 25.21 40.77
C GLY A 119 8.77 25.73 39.61
N LEU A 120 9.16 26.84 38.98
CA LEU A 120 8.49 27.36 37.78
C LEU A 120 8.66 26.41 36.60
N GLU A 121 9.88 25.97 36.30
CA GLU A 121 10.17 25.08 35.17
C GLU A 121 9.52 23.70 35.34
N GLU A 122 9.57 23.12 36.54
CA GLU A 122 8.88 21.87 36.85
C GLU A 122 7.38 22.00 36.63
N ARG A 123 6.79 23.13 37.07
CA ARG A 123 5.35 23.36 36.90
C ARG A 123 4.96 23.57 35.44
N LEU A 124 5.74 24.32 34.67
CA LEU A 124 5.53 24.49 33.22
C LEU A 124 5.63 23.15 32.48
N ARG A 125 6.64 22.32 32.80
CA ARG A 125 6.79 20.98 32.23
C ARG A 125 5.64 20.05 32.60
N ALA A 126 5.15 20.13 33.84
CA ALA A 126 3.98 19.36 34.28
C ALA A 126 2.71 19.73 33.51
N GLN A 127 2.65 20.93 32.92
CA GLN A 127 1.58 21.39 32.03
C GLN A 127 1.84 21.11 30.54
N GLY A 128 2.89 20.33 30.21
CA GLY A 128 3.20 19.88 28.86
C GLY A 128 4.07 20.83 28.04
N VAL A 129 4.65 21.88 28.64
CA VAL A 129 5.62 22.77 27.98
C VAL A 129 6.94 22.01 27.79
N ALA A 130 7.48 22.04 26.56
CA ALA A 130 8.79 21.44 26.26
C ALA A 130 9.91 22.06 27.12
N ALA A 131 10.92 21.27 27.49
CA ALA A 131 11.96 21.69 28.44
C ALA A 131 12.62 23.03 28.07
N ASP A 132 13.14 23.15 26.84
CA ASP A 132 13.81 24.38 26.35
C ASP A 132 12.86 25.59 26.38
N ARG A 133 11.57 25.37 26.10
CA ARG A 133 10.55 26.41 26.12
C ARG A 133 10.15 26.79 27.55
N ALA A 134 10.12 25.83 28.47
CA ALA A 134 9.82 26.07 29.89
C ALA A 134 10.90 26.90 30.56
N GLU A 135 12.17 26.65 30.23
CA GLU A 135 13.31 27.47 30.63
C GLU A 135 13.18 28.91 30.11
N GLU A 136 12.92 29.07 28.80
CA GLU A 136 12.72 30.38 28.17
C GLU A 136 11.56 31.17 28.82
N LEU A 137 10.41 30.53 28.99
CA LEU A 137 9.22 31.15 29.60
C LEU A 137 9.47 31.53 31.06
N THR A 138 10.16 30.69 31.84
CA THR A 138 10.55 31.00 33.22
C THR A 138 11.39 32.27 33.27
N TYR A 139 12.43 32.36 32.43
CA TYR A 139 13.31 33.51 32.39
C TYR A 139 12.58 34.80 31.99
N GLN A 140 11.81 34.77 30.90
CA GLN A 140 11.07 35.94 30.43
C GLN A 140 10.04 36.40 31.45
N THR A 141 9.34 35.47 32.10
CA THR A 141 8.35 35.77 33.14
C THR A 141 9.00 36.45 34.34
N LEU A 142 10.08 35.88 34.88
CA LEU A 142 10.82 36.47 36.01
C LEU A 142 11.39 37.84 35.64
N LYS A 143 11.90 38.00 34.42
CA LYS A 143 12.38 39.30 33.93
C LYS A 143 11.27 40.35 33.93
N VAL A 144 10.04 40.02 33.57
CA VAL A 144 8.88 40.95 33.59
C VAL A 144 8.45 41.27 35.02
N VAL A 145 8.44 40.28 35.90
CA VAL A 145 8.06 40.46 37.31
C VAL A 145 9.07 41.37 38.04
N PHE A 146 10.36 41.21 37.78
CA PHE A 146 11.44 41.91 38.50
C PHE A 146 12.07 43.09 37.72
N GLN A 147 11.37 43.71 36.76
CA GLN A 147 11.91 44.88 36.05
C GLN A 147 12.28 46.03 37.01
N GLN A 148 13.38 46.74 36.75
CA GLN A 148 13.95 47.76 37.66
C GLN A 148 13.00 48.92 37.99
N ASP A 149 12.09 49.22 37.07
CA ASP A 149 11.14 50.32 37.16
C ASP A 149 9.85 49.94 37.92
N ARG A 150 9.75 48.71 38.43
CA ARG A 150 8.56 48.22 39.14
C ARG A 150 8.64 48.49 40.62
N ASP A 151 7.52 48.97 41.17
CA ASP A 151 7.36 49.12 42.61
C ASP A 151 7.34 47.75 43.27
N THR A 152 8.17 47.58 44.30
CA THR A 152 8.26 46.34 45.08
C THR A 152 6.93 46.03 45.77
N GLU A 153 6.17 47.05 46.20
CA GLU A 153 4.85 46.85 46.79
C GLU A 153 3.81 46.40 45.76
N GLU A 154 3.93 46.83 44.49
CA GLU A 154 3.07 46.35 43.40
C GLU A 154 3.31 44.86 43.11
N ILE A 155 4.57 44.43 43.08
CA ILE A 155 4.94 43.01 42.90
C ILE A 155 4.41 42.16 44.07
N ARG A 156 4.59 42.62 45.31
CA ARG A 156 4.07 41.93 46.51
C ARG A 156 2.55 41.81 46.48
N ALA A 157 1.84 42.88 46.10
CA ALA A 157 0.39 42.87 45.98
C ALA A 157 -0.09 41.85 44.93
N PHE A 158 0.59 41.77 43.78
CA PHE A 158 0.30 40.79 42.75
C PHE A 158 0.49 39.35 43.22
N LEU A 159 1.67 39.03 43.77
CA LEU A 159 2.00 37.67 44.20
C LEU A 159 1.09 37.21 45.34
N ARG A 160 0.75 38.10 46.29
CA ARG A 160 -0.23 37.80 47.36
C ARG A 160 -1.63 37.56 46.80
N ALA A 161 -2.08 38.36 45.83
CA ALA A 161 -3.39 38.16 45.21
C ALA A 161 -3.43 36.84 44.43
N LEU A 162 -2.34 36.49 43.75
CA LEU A 162 -2.23 35.24 42.99
C LEU A 162 -2.20 34.00 43.91
N SER A 163 -1.48 34.08 45.04
CA SER A 163 -1.41 33.01 46.04
C SER A 163 -2.74 32.83 46.79
N ALA A 164 -3.40 33.93 47.17
CA ALA A 164 -4.66 33.94 47.89
C ALA A 164 -5.87 33.49 47.05
N SER A 165 -5.76 33.48 45.71
CA SER A 165 -6.81 32.96 44.85
C SER A 165 -7.18 31.51 45.24
N PRO A 166 -8.46 31.10 45.27
CA PRO A 166 -8.83 29.72 45.57
C PRO A 166 -8.15 28.74 44.59
N ALA A 167 -7.65 27.60 45.08
CA ALA A 167 -7.12 26.56 44.22
C ALA A 167 -8.17 26.14 43.16
N ALA A 168 -7.72 25.74 41.98
CA ALA A 168 -8.60 25.15 40.98
C ALA A 168 -9.22 23.93 41.64
N GLU A 169 -10.55 23.88 41.67
CA GLU A 169 -11.25 22.72 42.23
C GLU A 169 -10.69 21.46 41.55
N PRO A 170 -10.30 20.44 42.33
CA PRO A 170 -9.72 19.23 41.79
C PRO A 170 -10.64 18.65 40.72
N VAL A 171 -10.08 18.31 39.57
CA VAL A 171 -10.83 17.56 38.57
C VAL A 171 -11.09 16.21 39.22
N SER A 172 -12.37 15.87 39.45
CA SER A 172 -12.74 14.56 39.99
C SER A 172 -11.99 13.50 39.18
N ALA A 173 -11.22 12.63 39.84
CA ALA A 173 -10.41 11.60 39.19
C ALA A 173 -11.24 10.80 38.16
N ASP A 174 -12.53 10.61 38.44
CA ASP A 174 -13.52 9.96 37.57
C ASP A 174 -13.70 10.65 36.20
N ARG A 175 -13.59 11.98 36.11
CA ARG A 175 -13.69 12.73 34.83
C ARG A 175 -12.40 12.71 34.04
N LEU A 176 -11.24 12.69 34.69
CA LEU A 176 -9.95 12.51 34.01
C LEU A 176 -9.82 11.09 33.46
N LEU A 177 -10.29 10.09 34.21
CA LEU A 177 -10.39 8.71 33.75
C LEU A 177 -11.44 8.53 32.64
N ALA A 178 -12.55 9.29 32.65
CA ALA A 178 -13.49 9.31 31.54
C ALA A 178 -12.86 9.94 30.27
N ARG A 179 -12.16 11.09 30.38
CA ARG A 179 -11.55 11.77 29.22
C ARG A 179 -10.28 11.10 28.68
N GLN A 180 -9.48 10.45 29.54
CA GLN A 180 -8.35 9.61 29.12
C GLN A 180 -8.81 8.19 28.72
N GLY A 181 -10.02 7.78 29.12
CA GLY A 181 -10.62 6.48 28.82
C GLY A 181 -11.50 6.44 27.56
N GLU A 182 -11.98 7.58 27.07
CA GLU A 182 -12.92 7.65 25.95
C GLU A 182 -12.21 7.79 24.60
N GLY A 183 -11.79 6.63 24.10
CA GLY A 183 -11.49 6.40 22.68
C GLY A 183 -10.00 6.36 22.35
N PRO A 184 -9.35 5.19 22.39
CA PRO A 184 -8.07 5.03 21.71
C PRO A 184 -8.27 5.45 20.25
N GLY A 185 -7.43 6.35 19.76
CA GLY A 185 -7.35 6.66 18.33
C GLY A 185 -6.84 5.43 17.60
N TRP A 186 -7.74 4.49 17.31
CA TRP A 186 -7.41 3.22 16.68
C TRP A 186 -7.01 3.49 15.24
N MET A 187 -5.84 3.02 14.85
CA MET A 187 -5.36 3.13 13.49
C MET A 187 -5.37 1.75 12.84
N LEU A 188 -6.14 1.58 11.76
CA LEU A 188 -6.10 0.32 11.01
C LEU A 188 -4.74 0.17 10.30
N PRO A 189 -4.25 -1.06 10.08
CA PRO A 189 -3.03 -1.27 9.31
C PRO A 189 -3.16 -0.65 7.91
N PRO A 190 -2.08 -0.06 7.36
CA PRO A 190 -2.07 0.60 6.07
C PRO A 190 -2.02 -0.46 4.97
N TRP A 191 -3.07 -1.25 4.84
CA TRP A 191 -3.16 -2.38 3.92
C TRP A 191 -2.83 -2.03 2.49
N LEU A 192 -3.15 -0.81 2.08
CA LEU A 192 -2.79 -0.35 0.76
C LEU A 192 -1.27 -0.25 0.56
N TRP A 193 -0.53 0.26 1.54
CA TRP A 193 0.94 0.27 1.49
C TRP A 193 1.53 -1.13 1.47
N LEU A 194 0.92 -2.06 2.20
CA LEU A 194 1.36 -3.45 2.26
C LEU A 194 1.07 -4.18 0.95
N TYR A 195 -0.05 -3.88 0.29
CA TYR A 195 -0.31 -4.34 -1.06
C TYR A 195 0.78 -3.88 -2.03
N PHE A 196 1.17 -2.61 -1.96
CA PHE A 196 2.18 -2.06 -2.85
C PHE A 196 3.58 -2.61 -2.56
N LEU A 197 4.02 -2.57 -1.30
CA LEU A 197 5.39 -2.91 -0.91
C LEU A 197 5.61 -4.41 -0.69
N GLY A 198 4.63 -5.12 -0.13
CA GLY A 198 4.75 -6.53 0.25
C GLY A 198 4.24 -7.50 -0.82
N VAL A 199 3.15 -7.15 -1.52
CA VAL A 199 2.56 -8.06 -2.53
C VAL A 199 3.03 -7.71 -3.93
N SER A 200 2.92 -6.43 -4.31
CA SER A 200 3.09 -6.02 -5.70
C SER A 200 4.56 -5.80 -6.07
N ALA A 201 5.35 -5.14 -5.22
CA ALA A 201 6.75 -4.84 -5.51
C ALA A 201 7.64 -6.10 -5.72
N PRO A 202 7.53 -7.17 -4.91
CA PRO A 202 8.28 -8.41 -5.17
C PRO A 202 7.82 -9.11 -6.46
N GLY A 203 6.55 -8.91 -6.86
CA GLY A 203 6.00 -9.45 -8.09
C GLY A 203 6.43 -8.71 -9.36
N VAL A 204 7.11 -7.56 -9.26
CA VAL A 204 7.52 -6.76 -10.44
C VAL A 204 8.33 -7.57 -11.45
N PRO A 205 9.39 -8.33 -11.08
CA PRO A 205 10.19 -9.07 -12.06
C PRO A 205 9.35 -10.11 -12.80
N MET A 206 8.49 -10.83 -12.09
CA MET A 206 7.56 -11.80 -12.68
C MET A 206 6.55 -11.12 -13.61
N LEU A 207 5.99 -9.98 -13.19
CA LEU A 207 5.08 -9.19 -14.02
C LEU A 207 5.78 -8.68 -15.29
N LEU A 208 7.03 -8.22 -15.20
CA LEU A 208 7.81 -7.78 -16.36
C LEU A 208 8.12 -8.95 -17.32
N GLY A 209 8.43 -10.14 -16.77
CA GLY A 209 8.58 -11.36 -17.57
C GLY A 209 7.29 -11.71 -18.29
N GLY A 210 6.16 -11.71 -17.58
CA GLY A 210 4.83 -11.93 -18.17
C GLY A 210 4.48 -10.89 -19.24
N VAL A 211 4.72 -9.60 -18.99
CA VAL A 211 4.52 -8.55 -20.01
C VAL A 211 5.36 -8.82 -21.26
N GLN A 212 6.59 -9.30 -21.11
CA GLN A 212 7.45 -9.61 -22.24
C GLN A 212 6.93 -10.82 -23.02
N GLU A 213 6.54 -11.89 -22.33
CA GLU A 213 5.90 -13.07 -22.92
C GLU A 213 4.58 -12.70 -23.64
N ASP A 214 3.76 -11.84 -23.03
CA ASP A 214 2.51 -11.34 -23.59
C ASP A 214 2.75 -10.44 -24.81
N LEU A 215 3.77 -9.57 -24.77
CA LEU A 215 4.13 -8.73 -25.92
C LEU A 215 4.68 -9.56 -27.09
N ASP A 216 5.46 -10.59 -26.80
CA ASP A 216 5.95 -11.55 -27.80
C ASP A 216 4.78 -12.34 -28.38
N GLY A 217 3.82 -12.76 -27.53
CA GLY A 217 2.56 -13.39 -27.93
C GLY A 217 1.68 -12.49 -28.78
N ILE A 218 1.51 -11.21 -28.40
CA ILE A 218 0.76 -10.20 -29.16
C ILE A 218 1.46 -9.90 -30.48
N SER A 219 2.79 -9.79 -30.51
CA SER A 219 3.54 -9.55 -31.75
C SER A 219 3.40 -10.72 -32.73
N SER A 220 3.41 -11.95 -32.19
CA SER A 220 3.12 -13.17 -32.95
C SER A 220 1.68 -13.13 -33.47
N LEU A 221 0.71 -12.78 -32.62
CA LEU A 221 -0.71 -12.57 -32.96
C LEU A 221 -0.91 -11.53 -34.06
N VAL A 222 -0.15 -10.43 -34.03
CA VAL A 222 -0.16 -9.37 -35.05
C VAL A 222 0.45 -9.85 -36.37
N GLY A 223 1.41 -10.77 -36.32
CA GLY A 223 1.89 -11.50 -37.51
C GLY A 223 0.78 -12.32 -38.17
N TYR A 224 -0.06 -12.98 -37.36
CA TYR A 224 -1.24 -13.74 -37.84
C TYR A 224 -2.35 -12.83 -38.41
N LEU A 225 -2.52 -11.60 -37.90
CA LEU A 225 -3.54 -10.60 -38.32
C LEU A 225 -3.55 -10.27 -39.83
N ALA A 226 -2.49 -10.55 -40.58
CA ALA A 226 -2.42 -10.26 -42.02
C ALA A 226 -3.24 -11.26 -42.89
N ALA A 227 -3.73 -12.38 -42.34
CA ALA A 227 -4.26 -13.50 -43.13
C ALA A 227 -5.80 -13.56 -43.29
N GLY A 228 -6.58 -12.68 -42.64
CA GLY A 228 -8.01 -12.46 -42.90
C GLY A 228 -8.98 -13.45 -42.23
N ALA A 229 -10.04 -12.91 -41.61
CA ALA A 229 -11.05 -13.54 -40.74
C ALA A 229 -10.66 -13.75 -39.26
N GLU A 230 -9.37 -13.87 -38.93
CA GLU A 230 -8.84 -13.89 -37.55
C GLU A 230 -8.90 -12.54 -36.82
N GLN A 231 -9.17 -11.44 -37.53
CA GLN A 231 -9.04 -10.08 -37.00
C GLN A 231 -9.95 -9.79 -35.80
N ALA A 232 -11.16 -10.34 -35.75
CA ALA A 232 -12.05 -10.16 -34.61
C ALA A 232 -11.50 -10.90 -33.39
N ALA A 233 -11.37 -12.23 -33.45
CA ALA A 233 -10.84 -13.05 -32.35
C ALA A 233 -9.46 -12.58 -31.88
N ALA A 234 -8.58 -12.18 -32.80
CA ALA A 234 -7.27 -11.63 -32.46
C ALA A 234 -7.34 -10.23 -31.82
N THR A 235 -8.27 -9.37 -32.24
CA THR A 235 -8.54 -8.10 -31.52
C THR A 235 -9.08 -8.38 -30.12
N LEU A 236 -9.90 -9.42 -29.95
CA LEU A 236 -10.42 -9.84 -28.64
C LEU A 236 -9.31 -10.36 -27.73
N LEU A 237 -8.46 -11.26 -28.25
CA LEU A 237 -7.32 -11.84 -27.51
C LEU A 237 -6.25 -10.80 -27.20
N THR A 238 -5.92 -9.89 -28.14
CA THR A 238 -5.03 -8.75 -27.87
C THR A 238 -5.62 -7.84 -26.79
N GLY A 239 -6.93 -7.56 -26.89
CA GLY A 239 -7.65 -6.77 -25.90
C GLY A 239 -7.66 -7.44 -24.52
N ALA A 240 -7.73 -8.77 -24.48
CA ALA A 240 -7.72 -9.57 -23.25
C ALA A 240 -6.32 -9.69 -22.64
N GLY A 241 -5.26 -9.86 -23.43
CA GLY A 241 -3.87 -9.79 -22.96
C GLY A 241 -3.52 -8.41 -22.37
N LEU A 242 -4.07 -7.32 -22.93
CA LEU A 242 -3.97 -6.00 -22.29
C LEU A 242 -4.65 -5.95 -20.91
N LEU A 243 -5.63 -6.82 -20.63
CA LEU A 243 -6.23 -6.96 -19.31
C LEU A 243 -5.30 -7.67 -18.33
N GLU A 244 -4.46 -8.59 -18.79
CA GLU A 244 -3.46 -9.28 -17.97
C GLU A 244 -2.34 -8.34 -17.52
N LEU A 245 -2.04 -7.30 -18.30
CA LEU A 245 -1.11 -6.23 -17.90
C LEU A 245 -1.64 -5.35 -16.76
N PHE A 246 -2.92 -5.47 -16.40
CA PHE A 246 -3.55 -4.57 -15.45
C PHE A 246 -2.90 -4.52 -14.05
N PRO A 247 -2.58 -5.65 -13.39
CA PRO A 247 -1.90 -5.60 -12.10
C PRO A 247 -0.56 -4.86 -12.20
N ALA A 248 0.19 -5.04 -13.30
CA ALA A 248 1.42 -4.32 -13.56
C ALA A 248 1.18 -2.81 -13.76
N LEU A 249 0.15 -2.43 -14.51
CA LEU A 249 -0.25 -1.03 -14.69
C LEU A 249 -0.71 -0.38 -13.38
N LEU A 250 -1.48 -1.10 -12.54
CA LEU A 250 -1.86 -0.65 -11.21
C LEU A 250 -0.64 -0.39 -10.35
N LEU A 251 0.30 -1.33 -10.33
CA LEU A 251 1.53 -1.22 -9.58
C LEU A 251 2.37 -0.03 -10.06
N LEU A 252 2.63 0.05 -11.36
CA LEU A 252 3.38 1.13 -11.98
C LEU A 252 2.72 2.48 -11.69
N SER A 253 1.40 2.58 -11.81
CA SER A 253 0.67 3.80 -11.50
C SER A 253 0.83 4.21 -10.03
N GLY A 254 0.78 3.27 -9.08
CA GLY A 254 1.01 3.55 -7.68
C GLY A 254 2.46 3.97 -7.40
N ILE A 255 3.45 3.26 -7.97
CA ILE A 255 4.87 3.62 -7.86
C ILE A 255 5.11 5.04 -8.39
N LEU A 256 4.63 5.35 -9.60
CA LEU A 256 4.76 6.68 -10.18
C LEU A 256 4.07 7.75 -9.31
N GLY A 257 2.90 7.42 -8.75
CA GLY A 257 2.14 8.30 -7.86
C GLY A 257 2.86 8.63 -6.55
N VAL A 258 3.62 7.66 -6.00
CA VAL A 258 4.38 7.78 -4.76
C VAL A 258 5.78 8.37 -4.99
N ALA A 259 6.44 8.03 -6.10
CA ALA A 259 7.79 8.48 -6.42
C ALA A 259 7.84 9.98 -6.81
N PHE A 260 6.79 10.49 -7.45
CA PHE A 260 6.74 11.86 -7.96
C PHE A 260 5.60 12.73 -7.37
N PRO A 261 5.50 12.86 -6.03
CA PRO A 261 4.39 13.57 -5.41
C PRO A 261 4.39 15.06 -5.72
N ASP A 262 5.55 15.69 -5.90
CA ASP A 262 5.63 17.11 -6.27
C ASP A 262 5.05 17.37 -7.66
N ALA A 263 5.39 16.52 -8.63
CA ALA A 263 4.87 16.61 -9.99
C ALA A 263 3.35 16.37 -10.00
N ARG A 264 2.89 15.37 -9.23
CA ARG A 264 1.47 15.10 -9.03
C ARG A 264 0.75 16.26 -8.35
N GLY A 265 1.33 16.86 -7.32
CA GLY A 265 0.79 18.03 -6.62
C GLY A 265 0.63 19.22 -7.55
N ARG A 266 1.66 19.55 -8.34
CA ARG A 266 1.58 20.60 -9.39
C ARG A 266 0.53 20.28 -10.45
N TRP A 267 0.40 19.01 -10.85
CA TRP A 267 -0.64 18.61 -11.78
C TRP A 267 -2.04 18.76 -11.16
N ALA A 268 -2.24 18.36 -9.90
CA ALA A 268 -3.49 18.53 -9.16
C ALA A 268 -3.90 20.01 -9.09
N GLU A 269 -2.95 20.88 -8.73
CA GLU A 269 -3.18 22.33 -8.61
C GLU A 269 -3.56 22.95 -9.95
N ARG A 270 -2.87 22.60 -11.04
CA ARG A 270 -3.22 23.07 -12.39
C ARG A 270 -4.57 22.52 -12.85
N ARG A 271 -4.79 21.21 -12.73
CA ARG A 271 -5.97 20.50 -13.25
C ARG A 271 -7.26 20.90 -12.53
N HIS A 272 -7.17 21.24 -11.25
CA HIS A 272 -8.30 21.66 -10.40
C HIS A 272 -8.30 23.15 -10.06
N ARG A 273 -7.38 23.94 -10.65
CA ARG A 273 -7.22 25.39 -10.44
C ARG A 273 -7.12 25.76 -8.96
N LEU A 274 -6.38 24.97 -8.18
CA LEU A 274 -6.26 25.16 -6.74
C LEU A 274 -5.37 26.37 -6.43
N ARG A 275 -5.87 27.31 -5.64
CA ARG A 275 -5.15 28.55 -5.29
C ARG A 275 -5.16 28.77 -3.77
N PRO A 276 -4.13 29.45 -3.20
CA PRO A 276 -4.27 30.05 -1.89
C PRO A 276 -5.49 30.97 -1.90
N SER A 277 -6.18 31.07 -0.76
CA SER A 277 -7.31 31.97 -0.60
C SER A 277 -7.16 32.71 0.72
N ASP A 278 -7.34 34.03 0.66
CA ASP A 278 -7.40 34.90 1.85
C ASP A 278 -8.84 35.00 2.41
N ASP A 279 -9.77 34.18 1.89
CA ASP A 279 -11.12 34.08 2.43
C ASP A 279 -11.08 33.73 3.93
N PRO A 280 -11.72 34.52 4.81
CA PRO A 280 -11.68 34.28 6.25
C PRO A 280 -12.21 32.91 6.65
N THR A 281 -13.11 32.33 5.85
CA THR A 281 -13.64 30.98 6.03
C THR A 281 -12.56 29.93 5.79
N ILE A 282 -11.77 30.08 4.72
CA ILE A 282 -10.65 29.18 4.42
C ILE A 282 -9.56 29.31 5.49
N LEU A 283 -9.30 30.52 5.99
CA LEU A 283 -8.37 30.73 7.10
C LEU A 283 -8.86 30.05 8.39
N ALA A 284 -10.15 30.13 8.70
CA ALA A 284 -10.75 29.43 9.85
C ALA A 284 -10.68 27.90 9.72
N MET A 285 -10.96 27.36 8.52
CA MET A 285 -10.79 25.94 8.23
C MET A 285 -9.30 25.52 8.32
N THR A 286 -8.39 26.35 7.84
CA THR A 286 -6.94 26.11 7.89
C THR A 286 -6.45 26.08 9.33
N ALA A 287 -6.92 27.01 10.17
CA ALA A 287 -6.64 27.01 11.59
C ALA A 287 -7.15 25.72 12.27
N LEU A 288 -8.38 25.28 11.95
CA LEU A 288 -8.92 23.99 12.41
C LEU A 288 -8.00 22.83 12.04
N VAL A 289 -7.61 22.73 10.76
CA VAL A 289 -6.78 21.63 10.24
C VAL A 289 -5.39 21.63 10.87
N ARG A 290 -4.77 22.80 11.04
CA ARG A 290 -3.43 22.93 11.64
C ARG A 290 -3.36 22.47 13.10
N ARG A 291 -4.50 22.44 13.83
CA ARG A 291 -4.57 21.83 15.17
C ARG A 291 -4.31 20.32 15.15
N HIS A 292 -4.67 19.64 14.07
CA HIS A 292 -4.52 18.18 13.94
C HIS A 292 -3.37 17.77 13.00
N ALA A 293 -2.92 18.66 12.11
CA ALA A 293 -1.81 18.45 11.20
C ALA A 293 -1.03 19.75 10.97
N PRO A 294 -0.02 20.04 11.82
CA PRO A 294 0.82 21.22 11.66
C PRO A 294 1.50 21.22 10.29
N GLY A 295 1.44 22.35 9.58
CA GLY A 295 2.06 22.50 8.26
C GLY A 295 1.18 22.13 7.06
N ILE A 296 -0.08 21.73 7.26
CA ILE A 296 -1.05 21.65 6.16
C ILE A 296 -1.62 23.03 5.84
N ASP A 297 -1.71 23.29 4.54
CA ASP A 297 -2.46 24.41 3.95
C ASP A 297 -3.68 23.91 3.17
N LEU A 298 -4.73 24.73 3.17
CA LEU A 298 -5.90 24.54 2.32
C LEU A 298 -5.75 25.32 1.02
N ARG A 299 -6.23 24.76 -0.10
CA ARG A 299 -6.29 25.43 -1.40
C ARG A 299 -7.70 25.38 -1.94
N LEU A 300 -8.24 26.52 -2.33
CA LEU A 300 -9.58 26.64 -2.90
C LEU A 300 -9.55 26.28 -4.39
N GLY A 301 -10.44 25.40 -4.84
CA GLY A 301 -10.65 25.05 -6.25
C GLY A 301 -12.03 25.43 -6.77
N ASP A 302 -12.22 25.42 -8.08
CA ASP A 302 -13.45 25.94 -8.74
C ASP A 302 -14.55 24.87 -8.93
N HIS A 303 -14.29 23.60 -8.61
CA HIS A 303 -15.20 22.49 -8.91
C HIS A 303 -16.39 22.40 -7.95
N HIS A 304 -17.61 22.19 -8.47
CA HIS A 304 -18.83 22.08 -7.64
C HIS A 304 -19.27 20.64 -7.33
N ASP A 305 -18.58 19.62 -7.86
CA ASP A 305 -18.90 18.21 -7.69
C ASP A 305 -18.11 17.52 -6.56
N ARG A 306 -17.28 18.26 -5.83
CA ARG A 306 -16.39 17.76 -4.77
C ARG A 306 -16.49 18.63 -3.53
N VAL A 307 -16.10 18.09 -2.38
CA VAL A 307 -16.19 18.77 -1.07
C VAL A 307 -14.79 19.15 -0.59
N ALA A 308 -13.98 18.15 -0.25
CA ALA A 308 -12.54 18.30 -0.04
C ALA A 308 -11.78 17.07 -0.55
N ARG A 309 -10.47 17.20 -0.74
CA ARG A 309 -9.57 16.05 -0.94
C ARG A 309 -8.13 16.40 -0.62
N VAL A 310 -7.45 15.56 0.16
CA VAL A 310 -6.00 15.67 0.41
C VAL A 310 -5.18 15.30 -0.83
N TYR A 311 -4.05 15.97 -1.04
CA TYR A 311 -3.12 15.68 -2.12
C TYR A 311 -1.67 15.95 -1.72
N PRO A 312 -0.71 15.17 -2.26
CA PRO A 312 0.68 15.31 -1.89
C PRO A 312 1.33 16.48 -2.64
N VAL A 313 2.25 17.16 -1.96
CA VAL A 313 3.17 18.16 -2.54
C VAL A 313 4.63 17.87 -2.14
N GLY A 314 4.87 16.62 -1.73
CA GLY A 314 6.11 16.02 -1.26
C GLY A 314 5.80 14.74 -0.50
N TRP A 315 6.82 14.06 0.01
CA TRP A 315 6.65 12.76 0.68
C TRP A 315 6.02 12.90 2.08
N ARG A 316 6.33 14.01 2.76
CA ARG A 316 5.83 14.35 4.10
C ARG A 316 5.01 15.63 4.13
N THR A 317 4.78 16.23 2.96
CA THR A 317 4.08 17.49 2.81
C THR A 317 2.84 17.27 1.94
N ALA A 318 1.71 17.73 2.45
CA ALA A 318 0.44 17.62 1.77
C ALA A 318 -0.36 18.91 1.91
N ARG A 319 -1.36 19.05 1.03
CA ARG A 319 -2.34 20.13 1.07
C ARG A 319 -3.72 19.50 0.95
N ILE A 320 -4.76 20.23 1.37
CA ILE A 320 -6.14 19.80 1.18
C ILE A 320 -6.79 20.75 0.19
N ALA A 321 -7.28 20.20 -0.92
CA ALA A 321 -8.13 20.91 -1.84
C ALA A 321 -9.51 21.06 -1.20
N VAL A 322 -10.01 22.29 -1.10
CA VAL A 322 -11.34 22.64 -0.62
C VAL A 322 -12.14 23.21 -1.78
N TYR A 323 -13.42 22.86 -1.86
CA TYR A 323 -14.29 23.24 -2.96
C TYR A 323 -15.54 23.97 -2.45
N PRO A 324 -16.25 24.77 -3.29
CA PRO A 324 -17.42 25.55 -2.87
C PRO A 324 -18.51 24.78 -2.10
N PRO A 325 -18.80 23.49 -2.38
CA PRO A 325 -19.72 22.72 -1.55
C PRO A 325 -19.32 22.62 -0.07
N LEU A 326 -18.02 22.53 0.25
CA LEU A 326 -17.55 22.52 1.64
C LEU A 326 -17.66 23.90 2.30
N LEU A 327 -17.43 24.99 1.55
CA LEU A 327 -17.65 26.34 2.05
C LEU A 327 -19.13 26.55 2.43
N ARG A 328 -20.05 26.15 1.55
CA ARG A 328 -21.50 26.18 1.84
C ARG A 328 -21.84 25.32 3.06
N MET A 329 -21.28 24.11 3.13
CA MET A 329 -21.47 23.23 4.29
C MET A 329 -20.93 23.86 5.57
N TRP A 330 -19.79 24.54 5.54
CA TRP A 330 -19.21 25.17 6.73
C TRP A 330 -20.05 26.30 7.28
N HIS A 331 -20.69 27.09 6.41
CA HIS A 331 -21.62 28.13 6.85
C HIS A 331 -22.95 27.55 7.37
N ALA A 332 -23.44 26.45 6.79
CA ALA A 332 -24.73 25.86 7.16
C ALA A 332 -24.65 24.87 8.33
N ASP A 333 -23.59 24.06 8.38
CA ASP A 333 -23.34 22.99 9.35
C ASP A 333 -21.83 22.82 9.55
N ARG A 334 -21.27 23.69 10.40
CA ARG A 334 -19.83 23.73 10.69
C ARG A 334 -19.29 22.41 11.23
N GLU A 335 -20.09 21.69 12.02
CA GLU A 335 -19.70 20.40 12.59
C GLU A 335 -19.52 19.34 11.49
N ALA A 336 -20.49 19.24 10.56
CA ALA A 336 -20.37 18.32 9.43
C ALA A 336 -19.17 18.66 8.54
N ALA A 337 -18.95 19.95 8.25
CA ALA A 337 -17.77 20.40 7.50
C ALA A 337 -16.45 20.09 8.23
N THR A 338 -16.45 20.18 9.56
CA THR A 338 -15.31 19.78 10.40
C THR A 338 -15.04 18.28 10.27
N ALA A 339 -16.06 17.43 10.33
CA ALA A 339 -15.91 15.99 10.13
C ALA A 339 -15.30 15.64 8.76
N VAL A 340 -15.70 16.33 7.69
CA VAL A 340 -15.08 16.16 6.36
C VAL A 340 -13.59 16.51 6.37
N LEU A 341 -13.22 17.66 6.97
CA LEU A 341 -11.81 18.07 7.03
C LEU A 341 -10.96 17.09 7.87
N LEU A 342 -11.51 16.58 8.97
CA LEU A 342 -10.81 15.61 9.82
C LEU A 342 -10.64 14.26 9.13
N HIS A 343 -11.60 13.83 8.31
CA HIS A 343 -11.46 12.66 7.43
C HIS A 343 -10.25 12.83 6.49
N GLU A 344 -10.10 13.99 5.84
CA GLU A 344 -8.95 14.27 4.97
C GLU A 344 -7.62 14.33 5.75
N VAL A 345 -7.63 14.85 6.98
CA VAL A 345 -6.46 14.82 7.88
C VAL A 345 -6.08 13.38 8.25
N ALA A 346 -7.04 12.48 8.41
CA ALA A 346 -6.73 11.08 8.69
C ALA A 346 -5.95 10.41 7.55
N HIS A 347 -6.34 10.65 6.30
CA HIS A 347 -5.59 10.16 5.14
C HIS A 347 -4.16 10.72 5.06
N LEU A 348 -3.91 11.93 5.55
CA LEU A 348 -2.54 12.42 5.75
C LEU A 348 -1.80 11.57 6.77
N ARG A 349 -2.37 11.42 7.98
CA ARG A 349 -1.73 10.74 9.11
C ARG A 349 -1.35 9.29 8.80
N GLN A 350 -2.08 8.66 7.88
CA GLN A 350 -1.85 7.28 7.46
C GLN A 350 -0.92 7.15 6.25
N GLY A 351 -0.59 8.27 5.59
CA GLY A 351 0.20 8.27 4.35
C GLY A 351 -0.62 7.92 3.10
N ASP A 352 -1.93 7.68 3.23
CA ASP A 352 -2.80 7.25 2.12
C ASP A 352 -2.85 8.27 0.99
N HIS A 353 -2.69 9.56 1.30
CA HIS A 353 -2.72 10.64 0.32
C HIS A 353 -1.69 10.44 -0.84
N LEU A 354 -0.56 9.78 -0.58
CA LEU A 354 0.45 9.43 -1.59
C LEU A 354 -0.05 8.38 -2.58
N ILE A 355 -0.94 7.47 -2.17
CA ILE A 355 -1.46 6.44 -3.06
C ILE A 355 -2.82 6.83 -3.63
N VAL A 356 -3.74 7.40 -2.83
CA VAL A 356 -5.16 7.56 -3.21
C VAL A 356 -5.67 9.00 -3.20
N GLY A 357 -4.81 9.95 -2.83
CA GLY A 357 -5.17 11.38 -2.78
C GLY A 357 -5.65 11.94 -4.13
N LEU A 358 -5.98 13.23 -4.16
CA LEU A 358 -6.36 13.90 -5.41
C LEU A 358 -5.33 13.61 -6.50
N ALA A 359 -5.80 13.48 -7.74
CA ALA A 359 -4.92 13.28 -8.87
C ALA A 359 -4.07 11.98 -8.82
N SER A 360 -4.48 10.99 -8.01
CA SER A 360 -3.82 9.67 -7.99
C SER A 360 -4.06 8.92 -9.31
N PRO A 361 -2.97 8.52 -10.02
CA PRO A 361 -3.10 7.67 -11.20
C PRO A 361 -3.63 6.27 -10.84
N PHE A 362 -3.27 5.73 -9.66
CA PHE A 362 -3.81 4.46 -9.15
C PHE A 362 -5.33 4.51 -8.96
N ALA A 363 -5.85 5.51 -8.24
CA ALA A 363 -7.28 5.63 -8.00
C ALA A 363 -8.08 5.96 -9.27
N TRP A 364 -7.44 6.61 -10.25
CA TRP A 364 -8.01 6.81 -11.58
C TRP A 364 -8.08 5.49 -12.35
N LEU A 365 -6.99 4.71 -12.36
CA LEU A 365 -6.89 3.45 -13.08
C LEU A 365 -7.90 2.42 -12.53
N VAL A 366 -8.01 2.26 -11.21
CA VAL A 366 -9.04 1.40 -10.58
C VAL A 366 -10.46 1.75 -11.04
N ARG A 367 -10.78 3.05 -11.24
CA ARG A 367 -12.12 3.48 -11.70
C ARG A 367 -12.35 3.27 -13.17
N VAL A 368 -11.39 3.66 -14.01
CA VAL A 368 -11.50 3.53 -15.47
C VAL A 368 -11.53 2.06 -15.87
N TRP A 369 -10.84 1.21 -15.12
CA TRP A 369 -10.71 -0.19 -15.46
C TRP A 369 -12.03 -0.93 -15.52
N GLY A 370 -12.97 -0.71 -14.58
CA GLY A 370 -14.24 -1.42 -14.67
C GLY A 370 -15.05 -1.03 -15.92
N VAL A 371 -14.85 0.19 -16.46
CA VAL A 371 -15.42 0.59 -17.75
C VAL A 371 -14.69 -0.12 -18.89
N LEU A 372 -13.36 -0.16 -18.85
CA LEU A 372 -12.54 -0.87 -19.84
C LEU A 372 -12.88 -2.35 -19.87
N LEU A 373 -13.01 -3.03 -18.73
CA LEU A 373 -13.44 -4.42 -18.64
C LEU A 373 -14.81 -4.60 -19.27
N THR A 374 -15.79 -3.78 -18.90
CA THR A 374 -17.14 -3.89 -19.50
C THR A 374 -17.07 -3.75 -21.03
N ALA A 375 -16.23 -2.85 -21.56
CA ALA A 375 -16.08 -2.66 -22.99
C ALA A 375 -15.25 -3.76 -23.69
N LEU A 376 -14.12 -4.15 -23.11
CA LEU A 376 -13.12 -5.07 -23.70
C LEU A 376 -13.45 -6.55 -23.46
N VAL A 377 -14.44 -6.85 -22.64
CA VAL A 377 -14.87 -8.22 -22.37
C VAL A 377 -16.28 -8.46 -22.85
N LEU A 378 -17.25 -7.69 -22.36
CA LEU A 378 -18.65 -8.01 -22.57
C LEU A 378 -19.03 -7.85 -24.05
N ILE A 379 -18.52 -6.81 -24.71
CA ILE A 379 -18.78 -6.57 -26.13
C ILE A 379 -18.18 -7.71 -26.97
N PRO A 380 -16.89 -8.07 -26.82
CA PRO A 380 -16.28 -9.24 -27.45
C PRO A 380 -17.05 -10.55 -27.29
N VAL A 381 -17.39 -10.92 -26.05
CA VAL A 381 -18.10 -12.17 -25.77
C VAL A 381 -19.48 -12.17 -26.44
N VAL A 382 -20.23 -11.07 -26.35
CA VAL A 382 -21.55 -10.97 -26.98
C VAL A 382 -21.44 -11.07 -28.50
N LEU A 383 -20.53 -10.30 -29.11
CA LEU A 383 -20.32 -10.31 -30.57
C LEU A 383 -19.91 -11.70 -31.08
N TYR A 384 -19.01 -12.36 -30.35
CA TYR A 384 -18.49 -13.66 -30.75
C TYR A 384 -19.49 -14.80 -30.55
N VAL A 385 -20.26 -14.81 -29.44
CA VAL A 385 -21.37 -15.75 -29.24
C VAL A 385 -22.45 -15.57 -30.31
N THR A 386 -22.72 -14.33 -30.74
CA THR A 386 -23.71 -14.09 -31.81
C THR A 386 -23.21 -14.46 -33.22
N ALA A 387 -21.90 -14.71 -33.39
CA ALA A 387 -21.29 -15.00 -34.68
C ALA A 387 -21.20 -16.51 -35.00
N ASP A 388 -21.61 -17.39 -34.07
CA ASP A 388 -21.76 -18.84 -34.25
C ASP A 388 -20.51 -19.58 -34.81
N GLY A 389 -19.32 -19.15 -34.40
CA GLY A 389 -18.05 -19.76 -34.81
C GLY A 389 -17.79 -21.12 -34.13
N PRO A 390 -17.22 -22.13 -34.81
CA PRO A 390 -16.90 -23.42 -34.19
C PRO A 390 -15.83 -23.34 -33.09
N GLU A 391 -15.01 -22.30 -33.11
CA GLU A 391 -14.03 -21.97 -32.04
C GLU A 391 -14.65 -21.15 -30.89
N ALA A 392 -15.97 -20.92 -30.93
CA ALA A 392 -16.78 -20.21 -29.93
C ALA A 392 -16.35 -20.57 -28.51
N GLN A 393 -16.26 -21.85 -28.22
CA GLN A 393 -16.09 -22.36 -26.87
C GLN A 393 -14.71 -22.06 -26.29
N VAL A 394 -13.64 -22.21 -27.08
CA VAL A 394 -12.26 -21.97 -26.61
C VAL A 394 -12.04 -20.49 -26.35
N VAL A 395 -12.43 -19.62 -27.30
CA VAL A 395 -12.30 -18.17 -27.13
C VAL A 395 -13.23 -17.66 -26.03
N VAL A 396 -14.44 -18.20 -25.87
CA VAL A 396 -15.32 -17.86 -24.73
C VAL A 396 -14.68 -18.29 -23.41
N LEU A 397 -14.02 -19.44 -23.35
CA LEU A 397 -13.32 -19.90 -22.15
C LEU A 397 -12.14 -19.01 -21.78
N THR A 398 -11.29 -18.66 -22.76
CA THR A 398 -10.18 -17.72 -22.57
C THR A 398 -10.70 -16.34 -22.16
N LEU A 399 -11.69 -15.81 -22.87
CA LEU A 399 -12.30 -14.53 -22.51
C LEU A 399 -12.91 -14.58 -21.11
N LEU A 400 -13.59 -15.66 -20.73
CA LEU A 400 -14.16 -15.82 -19.39
C LEU A 400 -13.06 -15.88 -18.32
N HIS A 401 -11.94 -16.55 -18.60
CA HIS A 401 -10.75 -16.55 -17.75
C HIS A 401 -10.24 -15.12 -17.51
N ASP A 402 -10.01 -14.37 -18.59
CA ASP A 402 -9.44 -13.03 -18.52
C ASP A 402 -10.44 -12.03 -17.91
N THR A 403 -11.74 -12.28 -18.13
CA THR A 403 -12.82 -11.53 -17.48
C THR A 403 -12.77 -11.68 -15.97
N MET A 404 -12.56 -12.91 -15.50
CA MET A 404 -12.68 -13.27 -14.09
C MET A 404 -11.38 -12.98 -13.33
N SER A 405 -10.23 -12.98 -14.00
CA SER A 405 -8.94 -12.61 -13.41
C SER A 405 -8.96 -11.16 -12.87
N VAL A 406 -9.67 -10.25 -13.54
CA VAL A 406 -9.76 -8.84 -13.16
C VAL A 406 -10.50 -8.58 -11.83
N PRO A 407 -11.77 -8.99 -11.64
CA PRO A 407 -12.45 -8.79 -10.36
C PRO A 407 -11.68 -9.49 -9.24
N ILE A 408 -11.08 -10.65 -9.50
CA ILE A 408 -10.18 -11.34 -8.56
C ILE A 408 -8.97 -10.46 -8.20
N ALA A 409 -8.31 -9.85 -9.19
CA ALA A 409 -7.16 -8.95 -8.98
C ALA A 409 -7.55 -7.65 -8.27
N LEU A 410 -8.80 -7.18 -8.44
CA LEU A 410 -9.30 -5.97 -7.81
C LEU A 410 -9.70 -6.14 -6.33
N ILE A 411 -9.96 -7.36 -5.86
CA ILE A 411 -10.42 -7.59 -4.47
C ILE A 411 -9.49 -6.95 -3.45
N LEU A 412 -8.17 -7.19 -3.57
CA LEU A 412 -7.18 -6.67 -2.64
C LEU A 412 -7.05 -5.14 -2.70
N PRO A 413 -6.79 -4.48 -3.84
CA PRO A 413 -6.69 -3.02 -3.88
C PRO A 413 -7.98 -2.32 -3.45
N VAL A 414 -9.17 -2.87 -3.79
CA VAL A 414 -10.46 -2.33 -3.33
C VAL A 414 -10.60 -2.48 -1.81
N ALA A 415 -10.23 -3.63 -1.23
CA ALA A 415 -10.23 -3.81 0.22
C ALA A 415 -9.28 -2.85 0.92
N GLY A 416 -8.08 -2.62 0.35
CA GLY A 416 -7.12 -1.63 0.85
C GLY A 416 -7.68 -0.20 0.83
N LEU A 417 -8.33 0.19 -0.28
CA LEU A 417 -9.03 1.47 -0.41
C LEU A 417 -10.15 1.61 0.63
N TRP A 418 -10.96 0.58 0.81
CA TRP A 418 -12.03 0.58 1.80
C TRP A 418 -11.50 0.73 3.22
N VAL A 419 -10.45 -0.01 3.58
CA VAL A 419 -9.87 0.11 4.93
C VAL A 419 -9.31 1.50 5.16
N ALA A 420 -8.64 2.12 4.19
CA ALA A 420 -8.18 3.51 4.30
C ALA A 420 -9.34 4.48 4.59
N GLU A 421 -10.45 4.36 3.85
CA GLU A 421 -11.65 5.19 4.04
C GLU A 421 -12.32 4.95 5.40
N LEU A 422 -12.47 3.68 5.82
CA LEU A 422 -13.05 3.33 7.12
C LEU A 422 -12.17 3.79 8.29
N SER A 423 -10.86 3.76 8.12
CA SER A 423 -9.90 4.27 9.08
C SER A 423 -10.03 5.79 9.22
N ALA A 424 -10.16 6.50 8.10
CA ALA A 424 -10.36 7.94 8.07
C ALA A 424 -11.72 8.37 8.66
N ASP A 425 -12.78 7.62 8.37
CA ASP A 425 -14.11 7.81 8.96
C ASP A 425 -14.13 7.70 10.47
N ARG A 426 -13.39 6.73 11.02
CA ARG A 426 -13.30 6.54 12.47
C ARG A 426 -12.62 7.71 13.15
N PHE A 427 -11.52 8.21 12.57
CA PHE A 427 -10.88 9.42 13.10
C PHE A 427 -11.84 10.62 13.06
N ALA A 428 -12.53 10.84 11.95
CA ALA A 428 -13.52 11.91 11.84
C ALA A 428 -14.67 11.76 12.86
N LEU A 429 -15.20 10.55 13.04
CA LEU A 429 -16.27 10.28 14.01
C LEU A 429 -15.81 10.47 15.45
N GLN A 430 -14.59 10.05 15.79
CA GLN A 430 -14.03 10.21 17.13
C GLN A 430 -13.84 11.69 17.50
N GLU A 431 -13.35 12.49 16.56
CA GLU A 431 -13.00 13.89 16.82
C GLU A 431 -14.20 14.85 16.63
N ALA A 432 -15.06 14.64 15.64
CA ALA A 432 -16.22 15.51 15.37
C ALA A 432 -17.53 15.00 15.99
N GLY A 433 -17.56 13.73 16.43
CA GLY A 433 -18.76 13.09 16.96
C GLY A 433 -19.65 12.41 15.89
N PRO A 434 -20.51 11.46 16.31
CA PRO A 434 -21.29 10.62 15.40
C PRO A 434 -22.35 11.40 14.61
N ALA A 435 -22.99 12.40 15.22
CA ALA A 435 -24.03 13.19 14.56
C ALA A 435 -23.46 14.06 13.44
N ALA A 436 -22.34 14.75 13.68
CA ALA A 436 -21.62 15.53 12.69
C ALA A 436 -21.16 14.66 11.52
N PHE A 437 -20.56 13.50 11.82
CA PHE A 437 -20.13 12.54 10.81
C PHE A 437 -21.29 12.00 9.95
N GLN A 438 -22.43 11.66 10.57
CA GLN A 438 -23.62 11.19 9.85
C GLN A 438 -24.15 12.23 8.85
N ARG A 439 -24.16 13.52 9.25
CA ARG A 439 -24.56 14.65 8.38
C ARG A 439 -23.51 14.92 7.30
N ALA A 440 -22.22 14.80 7.62
CA ALA A 440 -21.10 14.95 6.68
C ALA A 440 -21.15 13.94 5.52
N LEU A 441 -21.54 12.69 5.78
CA LEU A 441 -21.74 11.68 4.74
C LEU A 441 -22.89 12.00 3.76
N GLY A 442 -23.73 13.00 4.08
CA GLY A 442 -24.84 13.46 3.24
C GLY A 442 -25.95 12.41 3.07
N PRO A 443 -27.00 12.67 2.27
CA PRO A 443 -28.04 11.69 1.96
C PRO A 443 -27.48 10.48 1.17
N ALA A 444 -28.20 9.36 1.17
CA ALA A 444 -27.76 8.15 0.46
C ALA A 444 -27.49 8.46 -1.02
N GLY A 445 -26.33 7.99 -1.52
CA GLY A 445 -25.82 8.32 -2.84
C GLY A 445 -26.71 7.87 -4.01
N ARG A 446 -26.35 8.35 -5.20
CA ARG A 446 -27.02 8.06 -6.48
C ARG A 446 -27.17 6.54 -6.72
N ARG A 447 -28.32 6.10 -7.24
CA ARG A 447 -28.56 4.72 -7.70
C ARG A 447 -28.02 4.51 -9.13
N GLY A 448 -27.69 3.27 -9.50
CA GLY A 448 -27.28 2.87 -10.85
C GLY A 448 -25.78 2.53 -11.01
N ILE A 449 -25.32 2.35 -12.25
CA ILE A 449 -23.96 1.90 -12.61
C ILE A 449 -22.85 2.78 -11.99
N ARG A 450 -23.07 4.09 -11.90
CA ARG A 450 -22.13 5.02 -11.23
C ARG A 450 -21.92 4.69 -9.75
N ALA A 451 -22.91 4.12 -9.08
CA ALA A 451 -22.78 3.68 -7.69
C ALA A 451 -21.81 2.50 -7.57
N VAL A 452 -21.83 1.57 -8.52
CA VAL A 452 -20.91 0.42 -8.58
C VAL A 452 -19.47 0.89 -8.76
N PHE A 453 -19.21 1.79 -9.72
CA PHE A 453 -17.87 2.36 -9.89
C PHE A 453 -17.39 3.17 -8.69
N THR A 454 -18.31 3.85 -8.00
CA THR A 454 -17.97 4.56 -6.75
C THR A 454 -17.64 3.56 -5.64
N ALA A 455 -18.32 2.41 -5.60
CA ALA A 455 -18.07 1.35 -4.62
C ALA A 455 -16.67 0.74 -4.76
N LEU A 456 -16.03 0.82 -5.93
CA LEU A 456 -14.64 0.36 -6.10
C LEU A 456 -13.62 1.21 -5.35
N THR A 457 -13.92 2.48 -5.08
CA THR A 457 -12.97 3.37 -4.37
C THR A 457 -13.47 3.84 -3.02
N HIS A 458 -14.76 3.74 -2.74
CA HIS A 458 -15.36 4.15 -1.47
C HIS A 458 -16.31 3.07 -0.96
N PRO A 459 -16.23 2.68 0.32
CA PRO A 459 -17.15 1.71 0.89
C PRO A 459 -18.59 2.26 0.90
N PRO A 460 -19.62 1.38 0.76
CA PRO A 460 -21.02 1.80 0.83
C PRO A 460 -21.32 2.57 2.11
N ARG A 461 -22.18 3.60 2.04
CA ARG A 461 -22.51 4.46 3.20
C ARG A 461 -22.96 3.67 4.43
N ALA A 462 -23.78 2.63 4.24
CA ALA A 462 -24.23 1.79 5.34
C ALA A 462 -23.07 1.08 6.05
N LEU A 463 -22.06 0.64 5.29
CA LEU A 463 -20.84 0.04 5.83
C LEU A 463 -20.00 1.08 6.58
N ARG A 464 -19.81 2.28 6.00
CA ARG A 464 -19.11 3.41 6.65
C ARG A 464 -19.71 3.76 8.00
N LEU A 465 -21.02 3.94 8.04
CA LEU A 465 -21.76 4.24 9.28
C LEU A 465 -21.62 3.11 10.31
N ARG A 466 -21.87 1.86 9.92
CA ARG A 466 -21.77 0.70 10.83
C ARG A 466 -20.35 0.57 11.39
N ALA A 467 -19.34 0.61 10.54
CA ALA A 467 -17.94 0.46 10.93
C ALA A 467 -17.46 1.61 11.83
N ALA A 468 -17.92 2.84 11.57
CA ALA A 468 -17.56 4.00 12.39
C ALA A 468 -18.21 3.95 13.79
N THR A 469 -19.45 3.44 13.89
CA THR A 469 -20.18 3.31 15.17
C THR A 469 -19.85 2.05 15.97
N ALA A 470 -19.14 1.08 15.39
CA ALA A 470 -18.94 -0.21 16.01
C ALA A 470 -18.00 -0.12 17.23
N TRP A 471 -18.40 -0.79 18.31
CA TRP A 471 -17.67 -0.97 19.57
C TRP A 471 -16.29 -1.64 19.33
N PRO A 472 -15.43 -1.90 20.35
CA PRO A 472 -14.07 -2.45 20.14
C PRO A 472 -13.98 -3.67 19.19
N GLY A 473 -15.01 -4.52 19.12
CA GLY A 473 -15.11 -5.61 18.13
C GLY A 473 -15.18 -5.15 16.66
N GLY A 474 -15.68 -3.95 16.39
CA GLY A 474 -15.65 -3.29 15.09
C GLY A 474 -14.23 -2.99 14.60
N THR A 475 -13.28 -2.68 15.48
CA THR A 475 -11.87 -2.54 15.09
C THR A 475 -11.29 -3.86 14.61
N ALA A 476 -11.61 -4.96 15.28
CA ALA A 476 -11.17 -6.29 14.84
C ALA A 476 -11.78 -6.61 13.47
N LEU A 477 -13.08 -6.37 13.29
CA LEU A 477 -13.73 -6.59 11.99
C LEU A 477 -13.09 -5.74 10.88
N SER A 478 -12.84 -4.44 11.11
CA SER A 478 -12.22 -3.57 10.12
C SER A 478 -10.76 -3.95 9.82
N ALA A 479 -9.99 -4.36 10.81
CA ALA A 479 -8.63 -4.84 10.61
C ALA A 479 -8.61 -6.20 9.88
N ALA A 480 -9.63 -7.05 10.08
CA ALA A 480 -9.79 -8.32 9.40
C ALA A 480 -10.29 -8.21 7.95
N ILE A 481 -10.74 -7.03 7.47
CA ILE A 481 -11.22 -6.84 6.09
C ILE A 481 -10.18 -7.33 5.07
N TRP A 482 -8.90 -7.03 5.29
CA TRP A 482 -7.84 -7.44 4.36
C TRP A 482 -7.61 -8.96 4.36
N PRO A 483 -7.37 -9.64 5.50
CA PRO A 483 -7.34 -11.11 5.53
C PRO A 483 -8.59 -11.77 4.95
N VAL A 484 -9.78 -11.23 5.22
CA VAL A 484 -11.04 -11.73 4.64
C VAL A 484 -11.07 -11.53 3.12
N ALA A 485 -10.52 -10.43 2.61
CA ALA A 485 -10.39 -10.19 1.17
C ALA A 485 -9.43 -11.21 0.52
N VAL A 486 -8.36 -11.62 1.20
CA VAL A 486 -7.49 -12.73 0.74
C VAL A 486 -8.28 -14.03 0.63
N VAL A 487 -9.07 -14.38 1.65
CA VAL A 487 -9.95 -15.57 1.62
C VAL A 487 -10.98 -15.48 0.50
N ALA A 488 -11.64 -14.33 0.35
CA ALA A 488 -12.63 -14.10 -0.70
C ALA A 488 -12.00 -14.24 -2.09
N ARG A 489 -10.77 -13.75 -2.27
CA ARG A 489 -9.99 -13.92 -3.50
C ARG A 489 -9.74 -15.39 -3.80
N PHE A 490 -9.24 -16.17 -2.83
CA PHE A 490 -9.02 -17.60 -3.02
C PHE A 490 -10.31 -18.37 -3.32
N ALA A 491 -11.39 -18.07 -2.62
CA ALA A 491 -12.69 -18.68 -2.86
C ALA A 491 -13.20 -18.38 -4.28
N LEU A 492 -12.98 -17.16 -4.78
CA LEU A 492 -13.38 -16.78 -6.13
C LEU A 492 -12.50 -17.45 -7.20
N ILE A 493 -11.19 -17.59 -6.97
CA ILE A 493 -10.29 -18.36 -7.84
C ILE A 493 -10.75 -19.82 -7.90
N ALA A 494 -11.02 -20.46 -6.76
CA ALA A 494 -11.46 -21.84 -6.69
C ALA A 494 -12.81 -22.05 -7.39
N LEU A 495 -13.78 -21.15 -7.15
CA LEU A 495 -15.08 -21.19 -7.83
C LEU A 495 -14.91 -21.05 -9.34
N PHE A 496 -14.05 -20.14 -9.77
CA PHE A 496 -13.79 -19.91 -11.19
C PHE A 496 -13.15 -21.13 -11.85
N GLN A 497 -12.09 -21.69 -11.27
CA GLN A 497 -11.46 -22.92 -11.77
C GLN A 497 -12.45 -24.09 -11.83
N LEU A 498 -13.33 -24.21 -10.83
CA LEU A 498 -14.38 -25.25 -10.82
C LEU A 498 -15.34 -25.12 -12.01
N VAL A 499 -15.72 -23.89 -12.37
CA VAL A 499 -16.56 -23.61 -13.54
C VAL A 499 -15.77 -23.87 -14.82
N ALA A 500 -14.52 -23.40 -14.90
CA ALA A 500 -13.66 -23.60 -16.07
C ALA A 500 -13.43 -25.08 -16.38
N HIS A 501 -13.15 -25.91 -15.37
CA HIS A 501 -13.02 -27.36 -15.57
C HIS A 501 -14.32 -28.00 -16.02
N GLN A 502 -15.47 -27.64 -15.44
CA GLN A 502 -16.75 -28.20 -15.91
C GLN A 502 -17.07 -27.83 -17.37
N LEU A 503 -16.76 -26.60 -17.78
CA LEU A 503 -16.93 -26.17 -19.17
C LEU A 503 -15.95 -26.86 -20.15
N ASN A 504 -14.83 -27.39 -19.63
CA ASN A 504 -13.89 -28.25 -20.36
C ASN A 504 -14.30 -29.74 -20.36
N GLY A 505 -15.51 -30.07 -19.89
CA GLY A 505 -16.07 -31.42 -19.96
C GLY A 505 -15.75 -32.32 -18.77
N TYR A 506 -15.03 -31.83 -17.75
CA TYR A 506 -14.79 -32.60 -16.53
C TYR A 506 -16.07 -32.72 -15.70
N SER A 507 -16.26 -33.87 -15.06
CA SER A 507 -17.35 -34.04 -14.08
C SER A 507 -17.13 -33.13 -12.87
N PHE A 508 -18.22 -32.81 -12.14
CA PHE A 508 -18.12 -31.99 -10.92
C PHE A 508 -17.13 -32.55 -9.90
N GLY A 509 -17.09 -33.88 -9.73
CA GLY A 509 -16.18 -34.54 -8.79
C GLY A 509 -14.70 -34.42 -9.20
N GLU A 510 -14.40 -34.61 -10.49
CA GLU A 510 -13.05 -34.43 -11.03
C GLU A 510 -12.61 -32.96 -10.93
N ALA A 511 -13.48 -32.04 -11.34
CA ALA A 511 -13.23 -30.60 -11.25
C ALA A 511 -12.98 -30.17 -9.80
N LEU A 512 -13.77 -30.63 -8.84
CA LEU A 512 -13.59 -30.35 -7.42
C LEU A 512 -12.26 -30.91 -6.88
N SER A 513 -11.86 -32.11 -7.32
CA SER A 513 -10.57 -32.71 -6.94
C SER A 513 -9.38 -31.92 -7.50
N MET A 514 -9.45 -31.49 -8.76
CA MET A 514 -8.42 -30.65 -9.39
C MET A 514 -8.31 -29.29 -8.68
N VAL A 515 -9.44 -28.61 -8.43
CA VAL A 515 -9.47 -27.36 -7.67
C VAL A 515 -8.94 -27.54 -6.26
N GLY A 516 -9.31 -28.62 -5.56
CA GLY A 516 -8.79 -28.92 -4.22
C GLY A 516 -7.28 -29.15 -4.19
N THR A 517 -6.69 -29.61 -5.30
CA THR A 517 -5.24 -29.78 -5.44
C THR A 517 -4.56 -28.45 -5.76
N ALA A 518 -5.08 -27.70 -6.74
CA ALA A 518 -4.60 -26.37 -7.08
C ALA A 518 -4.68 -25.40 -5.89
N PHE A 519 -5.79 -25.40 -5.15
CA PHE A 519 -5.98 -24.58 -3.96
C PHE A 519 -4.94 -24.85 -2.87
N ARG A 520 -4.54 -26.12 -2.68
CA ARG A 520 -3.48 -26.46 -1.70
C ARG A 520 -2.13 -25.91 -2.14
N THR A 521 -1.79 -26.04 -3.42
CA THR A 521 -0.56 -25.48 -3.99
C THR A 521 -0.54 -23.96 -3.85
N GLU A 522 -1.63 -23.28 -4.21
CA GLU A 522 -1.79 -21.82 -4.07
C GLU A 522 -1.70 -21.37 -2.61
N LEU A 523 -2.33 -22.09 -1.69
CA LEU A 523 -2.27 -21.78 -0.26
C LEU A 523 -0.85 -21.95 0.29
N SER A 524 -0.12 -22.96 -0.18
CA SER A 524 1.29 -23.17 0.13
C SER A 524 2.16 -22.02 -0.41
N ALA A 525 1.97 -21.63 -1.66
CA ALA A 525 2.68 -20.49 -2.27
C ALA A 525 2.40 -19.17 -1.54
N ALA A 526 1.20 -18.99 -1.01
CA ALA A 526 0.80 -17.82 -0.24
C ALA A 526 1.25 -17.84 1.22
N GLN A 527 1.85 -18.93 1.71
CA GLN A 527 2.21 -19.09 3.12
C GLN A 527 3.10 -17.96 3.63
N VAL A 528 4.10 -17.54 2.86
CA VAL A 528 5.01 -16.45 3.23
C VAL A 528 4.21 -15.15 3.47
N VAL A 529 3.35 -14.78 2.51
CA VAL A 529 2.51 -13.58 2.61
C VAL A 529 1.54 -13.67 3.80
N LEU A 530 0.96 -14.84 4.07
CA LEU A 530 0.08 -15.05 5.23
C LEU A 530 0.83 -14.87 6.56
N ILE A 531 2.06 -15.38 6.66
CA ILE A 531 2.92 -15.20 7.83
C ILE A 531 3.29 -13.72 8.00
N GLU A 532 3.62 -13.01 6.94
CA GLU A 532 3.91 -11.57 6.99
C GLU A 532 2.70 -10.76 7.50
N ILE A 533 1.50 -11.04 7.00
CA ILE A 533 0.26 -10.40 7.46
C ILE A 533 0.02 -10.71 8.95
N LEU A 534 0.25 -11.95 9.37
CA LEU A 534 0.13 -12.37 10.77
C LEU A 534 1.12 -11.60 11.67
N VAL A 535 2.40 -11.61 11.32
CA VAL A 535 3.46 -10.90 12.06
C VAL A 535 3.14 -9.42 12.14
N LEU A 536 2.69 -8.81 11.05
CA LEU A 536 2.29 -7.43 11.05
C LEU A 536 1.13 -7.18 12.01
N LEU A 537 0.04 -7.94 11.94
CA LEU A 537 -1.13 -7.73 12.80
C LEU A 537 -0.78 -7.85 14.29
N VAL A 538 0.04 -8.83 14.65
CA VAL A 538 0.52 -9.02 16.02
C VAL A 538 1.34 -7.82 16.50
N ASN A 539 2.21 -7.27 15.63
CA ASN A 539 3.11 -6.18 15.96
C ASN A 539 2.53 -4.77 15.68
N TRP A 540 1.40 -4.68 14.98
CA TRP A 540 0.82 -3.42 14.54
C TRP A 540 0.61 -2.40 15.67
N PRO A 541 0.18 -2.80 16.88
CA PRO A 541 0.05 -1.85 17.98
C PRO A 541 1.33 -1.08 18.35
N LEU A 542 2.49 -1.71 18.11
CA LEU A 542 3.81 -1.13 18.33
C LEU A 542 4.28 -0.33 17.10
N LEU A 543 3.90 -0.78 15.91
CA LEU A 543 4.31 -0.17 14.64
C LEU A 543 3.47 1.07 14.30
N ALA A 544 2.19 1.13 14.66
CA ALA A 544 1.30 2.23 14.29
C ALA A 544 1.81 3.60 14.77
N PRO A 545 2.36 3.76 16.00
CA PRO A 545 2.98 5.01 16.41
C PRO A 545 4.19 5.42 15.59
N LEU A 546 5.03 4.46 15.19
CA LEU A 546 6.18 4.69 14.33
C LEU A 546 5.72 5.09 12.92
N TRP A 547 4.72 4.39 12.40
CA TRP A 547 4.12 4.68 11.11
C TRP A 547 3.55 6.10 11.04
N MET A 548 2.78 6.53 12.04
CA MET A 548 2.27 7.91 12.09
C MET A 548 3.39 8.96 12.12
N ARG A 549 4.50 8.68 12.80
CA ARG A 549 5.67 9.60 12.85
C ARG A 549 6.37 9.75 11.50
N ILE A 550 6.27 8.76 10.61
CA ILE A 550 6.82 8.86 9.25
C ILE A 550 6.12 9.98 8.48
N TRP A 551 4.81 10.13 8.68
CA TRP A 551 3.96 11.01 7.88
C TRP A 551 3.62 12.33 8.57
N THR A 552 3.54 12.37 9.90
CA THR A 552 3.14 13.56 10.65
C THR A 552 3.95 13.74 11.94
N PRO A 553 4.24 14.98 12.35
CA PRO A 553 4.96 15.25 13.60
C PRO A 553 4.11 15.04 14.86
N VAL A 554 2.83 14.71 14.71
CA VAL A 554 1.89 14.62 15.83
C VAL A 554 2.16 13.36 16.67
N PRO A 555 2.24 13.46 18.00
CA PRO A 555 2.39 12.31 18.87
C PRO A 555 1.31 11.27 18.60
N ALA A 556 1.72 10.03 18.39
CA ALA A 556 0.82 8.92 18.19
C ALA A 556 0.34 8.34 19.51
N VAL A 557 -0.95 7.99 19.56
CA VAL A 557 -1.56 7.31 20.70
C VAL A 557 -1.22 5.82 20.64
N ARG A 558 -0.88 5.23 21.79
CA ARG A 558 -0.66 3.78 21.92
C ARG A 558 -1.93 3.03 21.52
N GLN A 559 -1.77 2.03 20.67
CA GLN A 559 -2.85 1.15 20.24
C GLN A 559 -3.01 -0.01 21.23
N ARG A 560 -4.22 -0.58 21.37
CA ARG A 560 -4.37 -1.83 22.14
C ARG A 560 -4.18 -3.05 21.25
N PHE A 561 -3.71 -4.16 21.80
CA PHE A 561 -3.41 -5.37 21.03
C PHE A 561 -4.64 -6.18 20.62
N ALA A 562 -5.64 -6.28 21.50
CA ALA A 562 -6.73 -7.26 21.35
C ALA A 562 -7.41 -7.29 19.97
N PRO A 563 -7.80 -6.15 19.35
CA PRO A 563 -8.49 -6.22 18.06
C PRO A 563 -7.63 -6.77 16.92
N TYR A 564 -6.32 -6.51 16.95
CA TYR A 564 -5.40 -6.98 15.92
C TYR A 564 -5.05 -8.45 16.12
N LEU A 565 -4.95 -8.92 17.38
CA LEU A 565 -4.80 -10.35 17.68
C LEU A 565 -6.01 -11.17 17.21
N VAL A 566 -7.23 -10.67 17.41
CA VAL A 566 -8.44 -11.32 16.87
C VAL A 566 -8.41 -11.36 15.34
N SER A 567 -7.98 -10.27 14.70
CA SER A 567 -7.84 -10.21 13.23
C SER A 567 -6.76 -11.16 12.71
N ALA A 568 -5.70 -11.36 13.48
CA ALA A 568 -4.59 -12.27 13.18
C ALA A 568 -4.99 -13.75 13.18
N LEU A 569 -6.14 -14.11 13.78
CA LEU A 569 -6.63 -15.50 13.73
C LEU A 569 -6.91 -15.96 12.29
N VAL A 570 -7.39 -15.06 11.41
CA VAL A 570 -7.68 -15.42 10.01
C VAL A 570 -6.41 -15.87 9.26
N PRO A 571 -5.35 -15.05 9.14
CA PRO A 571 -4.12 -15.50 8.47
C PRO A 571 -3.41 -16.63 9.22
N ALA A 572 -3.50 -16.69 10.56
CA ALA A 572 -2.92 -17.81 11.32
C ALA A 572 -3.57 -19.16 10.99
N VAL A 573 -4.90 -19.21 10.88
CA VAL A 573 -5.62 -20.44 10.49
C VAL A 573 -5.25 -20.85 9.07
N LEU A 574 -5.17 -19.90 8.14
CA LEU A 574 -4.78 -20.18 6.74
C LEU A 574 -3.34 -20.68 6.64
N ALA A 575 -2.40 -20.05 7.34
CA ALA A 575 -1.00 -20.47 7.37
C ALA A 575 -0.81 -21.82 8.08
N ALA A 576 -1.57 -22.10 9.13
CA ALA A 576 -1.55 -23.42 9.78
C ALA A 576 -2.12 -24.50 8.86
N GLY A 577 -3.19 -24.19 8.12
CA GLY A 577 -3.77 -25.08 7.10
C GLY A 577 -2.83 -25.35 5.93
N SER A 578 -1.96 -24.40 5.56
CA SER A 578 -0.96 -24.61 4.51
C SER A 578 0.12 -25.61 4.94
N LEU A 579 0.50 -25.62 6.22
CA LEU A 579 1.48 -26.57 6.77
C LEU A 579 0.95 -28.01 6.80
N THR A 580 -0.33 -28.19 7.14
CA THR A 580 -0.95 -29.51 7.18
C THR A 580 -1.32 -30.06 5.81
N ALA A 581 -1.39 -29.19 4.79
CA ALA A 581 -1.70 -29.60 3.43
C ALA A 581 -0.65 -30.56 2.85
N GLY A 582 0.59 -30.55 3.38
CA GLY A 582 1.68 -31.43 3.00
C GLY A 582 2.09 -31.26 1.53
N VAL A 583 3.37 -31.44 1.23
CA VAL A 583 3.77 -31.71 -0.16
C VAL A 583 3.32 -33.13 -0.48
N THR A 584 2.02 -33.35 -0.69
CA THR A 584 1.59 -34.53 -1.42
C THR A 584 2.06 -34.27 -2.84
N THR A 585 3.23 -34.80 -3.19
CA THR A 585 3.65 -34.93 -4.58
C THR A 585 2.44 -35.50 -5.31
N PRO A 586 1.80 -34.74 -6.23
CA PRO A 586 0.62 -35.24 -6.91
C PRO A 586 1.00 -36.60 -7.47
N PRO A 587 0.20 -37.66 -7.24
CA PRO A 587 0.50 -38.95 -7.81
C PRO A 587 0.63 -38.72 -9.31
N GLN A 588 1.85 -38.82 -9.82
CA GLN A 588 2.14 -38.65 -11.23
C GLN A 588 1.16 -39.62 -11.92
N PRO A 589 0.21 -39.13 -12.75
CA PRO A 589 -0.75 -40.01 -13.38
C PRO A 589 0.09 -41.03 -14.14
N SER A 590 0.13 -42.26 -13.61
CA SER A 590 0.91 -43.30 -14.23
C SER A 590 0.32 -43.48 -15.61
N PRO A 591 1.09 -43.30 -16.70
CA PRO A 591 0.65 -43.80 -17.99
C PRO A 591 0.26 -45.27 -17.76
N PRO A 592 -0.88 -45.75 -18.30
CA PRO A 592 -1.23 -47.16 -18.17
C PRO A 592 -0.09 -48.01 -18.76
N GLY A 593 0.74 -48.56 -17.86
CA GLY A 593 1.89 -49.41 -18.16
C GLY A 593 3.12 -48.66 -18.67
N LEU A 594 4.00 -48.23 -17.77
CA LEU A 594 5.48 -48.30 -17.91
C LEU A 594 6.11 -47.76 -16.61
N THR A 595 6.79 -48.65 -15.89
CA THR A 595 7.56 -48.36 -14.68
C THR A 595 8.86 -47.64 -15.05
N GLN A 596 9.12 -46.44 -14.55
CA GLN A 596 10.49 -45.92 -14.39
C GLN A 596 10.63 -44.97 -13.18
N PRO A 597 11.85 -44.87 -12.62
CA PRO A 597 12.14 -44.23 -11.33
C PRO A 597 12.38 -42.73 -11.45
N THR A 598 12.06 -42.01 -10.38
CA THR A 598 12.07 -40.56 -10.22
C THR A 598 13.38 -40.09 -9.59
N GLU A 599 13.99 -39.01 -10.11
CA GLU A 599 14.67 -37.99 -9.30
C GLU A 599 14.81 -36.66 -10.08
N SER A 600 14.65 -35.55 -9.37
CA SER A 600 14.34 -34.21 -9.88
C SER A 600 15.46 -33.20 -9.62
N ALA A 601 15.64 -32.17 -10.47
CA ALA A 601 16.24 -30.89 -10.06
C ALA A 601 15.84 -29.69 -10.98
N GLU A 602 15.67 -28.53 -10.34
CA GLU A 602 15.07 -27.24 -10.77
C GLU A 602 15.90 -26.32 -11.70
N PRO A 603 15.29 -25.23 -12.27
CA PRO A 603 15.85 -24.44 -13.37
C PRO A 603 16.33 -22.98 -13.06
N THR A 604 17.33 -22.54 -13.86
CA THR A 604 17.78 -21.19 -14.36
C THR A 604 18.38 -20.11 -13.43
N PRO A 605 19.46 -19.40 -13.85
CA PRO A 605 19.32 -18.25 -14.79
C PRO A 605 20.51 -17.94 -15.77
N GLU A 606 20.24 -17.00 -16.68
CA GLU A 606 21.13 -16.15 -17.50
C GLU A 606 21.74 -16.70 -18.81
N ARG A 607 21.05 -16.31 -19.89
CA ARG A 607 21.28 -16.75 -21.26
C ARG A 607 22.41 -16.00 -22.00
N THR A 608 23.63 -16.03 -21.48
CA THR A 608 24.85 -15.74 -22.28
C THR A 608 26.12 -16.53 -21.86
N GLY A 609 25.99 -17.50 -20.94
CA GLY A 609 27.08 -18.44 -20.56
C GLY A 609 26.68 -19.92 -20.62
N ILE A 610 25.74 -20.26 -21.52
CA ILE A 610 24.76 -21.36 -21.42
C ILE A 610 25.23 -22.70 -21.99
N VAL A 611 26.50 -23.03 -21.90
CA VAL A 611 26.94 -24.35 -22.35
C VAL A 611 27.66 -25.00 -21.18
N ASP A 612 26.91 -25.84 -20.46
CA ASP A 612 27.49 -26.72 -19.45
C ASP A 612 28.37 -27.74 -20.17
N ASP A 613 29.69 -27.55 -20.06
CA ASP A 613 30.75 -28.29 -20.73
C ASP A 613 31.07 -29.63 -20.03
N ARG A 614 30.35 -29.95 -18.95
CA ARG A 614 30.53 -31.22 -18.24
C ARG A 614 30.32 -32.41 -19.18
N PRO A 615 31.03 -33.53 -18.97
CA PRO A 615 30.92 -34.70 -19.83
C PRO A 615 29.48 -35.21 -19.97
N TRP A 616 29.04 -35.50 -21.18
CA TRP A 616 27.75 -36.14 -21.46
C TRP A 616 27.92 -37.65 -21.33
N ALA A 617 27.25 -38.26 -20.36
CA ALA A 617 27.41 -39.69 -20.06
C ALA A 617 28.90 -40.12 -19.93
N GLY A 618 29.73 -39.27 -19.32
CA GLY A 618 31.18 -39.52 -19.15
C GLY A 618 32.05 -39.22 -20.37
N ARG A 619 31.51 -38.68 -21.47
CA ARG A 619 32.25 -38.27 -22.68
C ARG A 619 32.41 -36.75 -22.76
N GLN A 620 33.61 -36.28 -23.10
CA GLN A 620 33.83 -34.84 -23.35
C GLN A 620 33.25 -34.43 -24.70
N LEU A 621 32.72 -33.21 -24.76
CA LEU A 621 32.27 -32.59 -26.01
C LEU A 621 33.46 -32.38 -26.97
N PRO A 622 33.25 -32.48 -28.30
CA PRO A 622 32.00 -32.81 -28.97
C PRO A 622 31.59 -34.28 -28.83
N VAL A 623 30.28 -34.52 -28.74
CA VAL A 623 29.72 -35.89 -28.67
C VAL A 623 28.79 -36.15 -29.85
N GLN A 624 28.76 -37.41 -30.27
CA GLN A 624 27.82 -37.93 -31.25
C GLN A 624 26.70 -38.68 -30.53
N LEU A 625 25.47 -38.29 -30.82
CA LEU A 625 24.27 -38.99 -30.39
C LEU A 625 23.78 -39.83 -31.54
N ARG A 626 23.73 -41.15 -31.35
CA ARG A 626 23.14 -42.06 -32.33
C ARG A 626 21.83 -42.58 -31.81
N ILE A 627 20.79 -42.41 -32.61
CA ILE A 627 19.47 -42.92 -32.26
C ILE A 627 19.45 -44.41 -32.58
N THR A 628 19.21 -45.24 -31.57
CA THR A 628 19.26 -46.71 -31.68
C THR A 628 17.86 -47.30 -31.87
N GLN A 629 16.85 -46.64 -31.32
CA GLN A 629 15.46 -47.02 -31.47
C GLN A 629 14.58 -45.77 -31.41
N ALA A 630 13.63 -45.63 -32.34
CA ALA A 630 12.65 -44.55 -32.34
C ALA A 630 11.23 -45.12 -32.26
N ARG A 631 10.43 -44.60 -31.33
CA ARG A 631 9.02 -44.97 -31.15
C ARG A 631 8.15 -43.72 -31.30
N PRO A 632 7.23 -43.67 -32.28
CA PRO A 632 6.26 -42.60 -32.34
C PRO A 632 5.31 -42.71 -31.14
N LEU A 633 5.12 -41.59 -30.44
CA LEU A 633 4.18 -41.50 -29.32
C LEU A 633 2.84 -40.95 -29.79
N GLN A 634 2.86 -39.89 -30.60
CA GLN A 634 1.65 -39.22 -31.06
C GLN A 634 1.88 -38.43 -32.35
N GLN A 635 0.88 -38.42 -33.23
CA GLN A 635 0.75 -37.48 -34.34
C GLN A 635 -0.51 -36.64 -34.11
N VAL A 636 -0.38 -35.32 -34.20
CA VAL A 636 -1.52 -34.39 -34.11
C VAL A 636 -1.59 -33.60 -35.42
N GLY A 637 -2.69 -33.79 -36.16
CA GLY A 637 -2.90 -33.19 -37.47
C GLY A 637 -2.10 -33.84 -38.60
N GLY A 638 -2.33 -33.35 -39.82
CA GLY A 638 -1.68 -33.80 -41.05
C GLY A 638 -1.96 -35.24 -41.48
N PRO A 639 -1.52 -35.64 -42.69
CA PRO A 639 -1.75 -36.98 -43.20
C PRO A 639 -0.90 -38.05 -42.47
N PRO A 640 -1.44 -39.26 -42.19
CA PRO A 640 -0.73 -40.32 -41.45
C PRO A 640 0.53 -40.84 -42.15
N GLU A 641 0.65 -40.65 -43.47
CA GLU A 641 1.82 -41.03 -44.26
C GLU A 641 3.09 -40.27 -43.89
N TRP A 642 3.01 -39.17 -43.15
CA TRP A 642 4.18 -38.40 -42.70
C TRP A 642 4.89 -39.01 -41.48
N LEU A 643 4.21 -39.88 -40.71
CA LEU A 643 4.79 -40.50 -39.52
C LEU A 643 5.99 -41.38 -39.84
N GLY A 644 5.89 -42.21 -40.89
CA GLY A 644 6.97 -43.06 -41.36
C GLY A 644 8.21 -42.25 -41.77
N PRO A 645 8.08 -41.24 -42.65
CA PRO A 645 9.10 -40.26 -42.97
C PRO A 645 9.77 -39.62 -41.75
N ALA A 646 9.00 -39.11 -40.78
CA ALA A 646 9.53 -38.45 -39.59
C ALA A 646 10.34 -39.41 -38.70
N VAL A 647 9.80 -40.60 -38.43
CA VAL A 647 10.48 -41.66 -37.66
C VAL A 647 11.70 -42.19 -38.41
N SER A 648 11.64 -42.35 -39.73
CA SER A 648 12.76 -42.82 -40.55
C SER A 648 13.92 -41.83 -40.61
N TRP A 649 13.63 -40.54 -40.48
CA TRP A 649 14.63 -39.49 -40.47
C TRP A 649 15.29 -39.37 -39.10
N LEU A 650 14.48 -39.31 -38.03
CA LEU A 650 14.98 -39.31 -36.66
C LEU A 650 15.63 -40.65 -36.26
N GLY A 651 15.29 -41.77 -36.92
CA GLY A 651 15.71 -43.11 -36.52
C GLY A 651 17.21 -43.37 -36.57
N PRO A 652 17.87 -43.41 -37.74
CA PRO A 652 19.30 -43.74 -37.84
C PRO A 652 20.22 -42.51 -37.78
N GLY A 653 19.67 -41.31 -37.62
CA GLY A 653 20.42 -40.05 -37.65
C GLY A 653 21.54 -39.95 -36.61
N THR A 654 22.63 -39.26 -36.99
CA THR A 654 23.69 -38.91 -36.04
C THR A 654 23.58 -37.42 -35.73
N TRP A 655 23.32 -37.10 -34.47
CA TRP A 655 23.38 -35.72 -33.99
C TRP A 655 24.75 -35.46 -33.42
N ARG A 656 25.28 -34.27 -33.65
CA ARG A 656 26.58 -33.86 -33.12
C ARG A 656 26.39 -32.59 -32.32
N ALA A 657 26.66 -32.70 -31.02
CA ALA A 657 26.61 -31.61 -30.07
C ALA A 657 28.03 -31.06 -29.87
N GLU A 658 28.23 -29.79 -30.18
CA GLU A 658 29.50 -29.08 -30.07
C GLU A 658 29.63 -28.36 -28.73
N ALA A 659 30.88 -28.16 -28.28
CA ALA A 659 31.17 -27.48 -27.02
C ALA A 659 30.75 -26.01 -26.96
N ASP A 660 30.44 -25.38 -28.09
CA ASP A 660 29.94 -24.01 -28.20
C ASP A 660 28.40 -23.91 -28.18
N GLY A 661 27.71 -25.02 -27.93
CA GLY A 661 26.25 -25.10 -27.86
C GLY A 661 25.57 -25.35 -29.21
N ARG A 662 26.34 -25.50 -30.29
CA ARG A 662 25.79 -25.85 -31.61
C ARG A 662 25.36 -27.31 -31.65
N LEU A 663 24.21 -27.54 -32.27
CA LEU A 663 23.69 -28.87 -32.57
C LEU A 663 23.59 -29.04 -34.09
N THR A 664 24.20 -30.09 -34.62
CA THR A 664 24.07 -30.44 -36.05
C THR A 664 23.51 -31.84 -36.19
N PHE A 665 22.82 -32.08 -37.30
CA PHE A 665 22.24 -33.37 -37.62
C PHE A 665 22.74 -33.83 -38.97
N GLU A 666 23.40 -34.99 -38.99
CA GLU A 666 23.80 -35.66 -40.21
C GLU A 666 22.80 -36.78 -40.49
N ASN A 667 22.21 -36.72 -41.69
CA ASN A 667 21.20 -37.68 -42.14
C ASN A 667 21.84 -38.84 -42.92
N PRO A 668 21.99 -40.04 -42.35
CA PRO A 668 22.54 -41.19 -43.06
C PRO A 668 21.55 -41.81 -44.05
N ALA A 669 20.27 -41.43 -44.03
CA ALA A 669 19.25 -42.00 -44.92
C ALA A 669 19.26 -41.40 -46.34
N GLY A 670 20.14 -40.43 -46.63
CA GLY A 670 20.34 -39.89 -47.99
C GLY A 670 19.14 -39.12 -48.56
N ARG A 671 18.17 -38.72 -47.72
CA ARG A 671 17.01 -37.94 -48.15
C ARG A 671 17.41 -36.50 -48.47
N THR A 672 17.10 -36.06 -49.69
CA THR A 672 17.41 -34.71 -50.21
C THR A 672 16.27 -33.71 -50.03
N ASP A 673 15.08 -34.20 -49.69
CA ASP A 673 13.87 -33.44 -49.44
C ASP A 673 13.75 -32.93 -48.00
N ILE A 674 14.71 -33.24 -47.14
CA ILE A 674 14.82 -32.68 -45.78
C ILE A 674 16.24 -32.19 -45.58
N ARG A 675 16.40 -30.91 -45.20
CA ARG A 675 17.69 -30.30 -44.89
C ARG A 675 17.70 -29.85 -43.44
N ALA A 676 18.56 -30.45 -42.63
CA ALA A 676 18.80 -29.94 -41.29
C ALA A 676 19.60 -28.63 -41.36
N GLY A 677 19.13 -27.62 -40.65
CA GLY A 677 19.88 -26.41 -40.36
C GLY A 677 20.78 -26.59 -39.13
N GLU A 678 21.37 -25.48 -38.68
CA GLU A 678 22.07 -25.46 -37.40
C GLU A 678 21.06 -25.27 -36.26
N GLY A 679 21.23 -26.06 -35.21
CA GLY A 679 20.44 -26.01 -33.99
C GLY A 679 21.26 -25.54 -32.79
N LEU A 680 20.59 -25.47 -31.65
CA LEU A 680 21.18 -25.14 -30.36
C LEU A 680 20.79 -26.18 -29.32
N TRP A 681 21.65 -26.34 -28.32
CA TRP A 681 21.35 -27.16 -27.14
C TRP A 681 21.78 -26.46 -25.86
N PHE A 682 21.12 -26.81 -24.76
CA PHE A 682 21.46 -26.41 -23.40
C PHE A 682 21.28 -27.58 -22.44
N ARG A 683 22.15 -27.69 -21.44
CA ARG A 683 22.09 -28.75 -20.42
C ARG A 683 21.81 -28.17 -19.03
N ALA A 684 20.82 -28.75 -18.33
CA ALA A 684 20.50 -28.52 -16.93
C ALA A 684 20.51 -29.86 -16.17
N GLY A 685 21.56 -30.12 -15.40
CA GLY A 685 21.73 -31.41 -14.73
C GLY A 685 21.96 -32.53 -15.74
N ASP A 686 21.12 -33.56 -15.73
CA ASP A 686 21.16 -34.67 -16.70
C ASP A 686 20.19 -34.49 -17.87
N VAL A 687 19.46 -33.37 -17.93
CA VAL A 687 18.54 -33.07 -19.03
C VAL A 687 19.20 -32.08 -20.00
N VAL A 688 19.20 -32.42 -21.29
CA VAL A 688 19.62 -31.54 -22.38
C VAL A 688 18.40 -31.12 -23.19
N THR A 689 18.06 -29.83 -23.17
CA THR A 689 17.04 -29.26 -24.05
C THR A 689 17.68 -28.82 -25.36
N PHE A 690 17.03 -29.11 -26.49
CA PHE A 690 17.54 -28.75 -27.81
C PHE A 690 16.49 -28.21 -28.77
N TRP A 691 16.96 -27.50 -29.80
CA TRP A 691 16.18 -26.97 -30.92
C TRP A 691 16.98 -27.14 -32.21
N LEU A 692 16.38 -27.73 -33.24
CA LEU A 692 17.00 -27.92 -34.55
C LEU A 692 16.05 -27.41 -35.64
N ALA A 693 16.50 -26.43 -36.40
CA ALA A 693 15.79 -25.98 -37.60
C ALA A 693 15.87 -27.07 -38.69
N VAL A 694 14.74 -27.34 -39.35
CA VAL A 694 14.64 -28.34 -40.42
C VAL A 694 13.84 -27.76 -41.58
N GLU A 695 14.42 -27.75 -42.77
CA GLU A 695 13.74 -27.34 -44.00
C GLU A 695 13.24 -28.57 -44.74
N LEU A 696 11.92 -28.66 -44.92
CA LEU A 696 11.24 -29.71 -45.67
C LEU A 696 10.94 -29.21 -47.08
N ASN A 697 11.25 -29.99 -48.11
CA ASN A 697 10.81 -29.72 -49.46
C ASN A 697 9.49 -30.44 -49.73
N ASP A 698 8.37 -29.74 -49.56
CA ASP A 698 7.04 -30.25 -49.84
C ASP A 698 6.60 -29.80 -51.25
N GLY A 699 6.54 -30.75 -52.19
CA GLY A 699 6.08 -30.47 -53.56
C GLY A 699 6.91 -29.41 -54.32
N GLY A 700 8.21 -29.26 -54.00
CA GLY A 700 9.10 -28.27 -54.62
C GLY A 700 9.17 -26.93 -53.86
N ARG A 701 8.50 -26.80 -52.71
CA ARG A 701 8.55 -25.61 -51.86
C ARG A 701 9.27 -25.91 -50.54
N PRO A 702 10.27 -25.08 -50.16
CA PRO A 702 10.90 -25.21 -48.85
C PRO A 702 9.95 -24.72 -47.74
N VAL A 703 9.76 -25.55 -46.73
CA VAL A 703 8.94 -25.30 -45.55
C VAL A 703 9.85 -25.38 -44.33
N ALA A 704 9.98 -24.27 -43.61
CA ALA A 704 10.74 -24.24 -42.37
C ALA A 704 9.95 -24.92 -41.23
N THR A 705 10.58 -25.88 -40.59
CA THR A 705 10.10 -26.60 -39.41
C THR A 705 11.16 -26.58 -38.32
N GLU A 706 10.79 -26.96 -37.12
CA GLU A 706 11.69 -27.03 -35.97
C GLU A 706 11.43 -28.33 -35.20
N ILE A 707 12.51 -28.94 -34.74
CA ILE A 707 12.48 -30.09 -33.85
C ILE A 707 13.05 -29.62 -32.52
N SER A 708 12.22 -29.61 -31.49
CA SER A 708 12.64 -29.25 -30.14
C SER A 708 12.38 -30.40 -29.19
N GLY A 709 13.21 -30.59 -28.18
CA GLY A 709 13.04 -31.70 -27.27
C GLY A 709 13.98 -31.71 -26.09
N GLU A 710 13.93 -32.81 -25.36
CA GLU A 710 14.76 -33.07 -24.19
C GLU A 710 15.46 -34.42 -24.34
N ILE A 711 16.73 -34.49 -23.95
CA ILE A 711 17.54 -35.71 -23.84
C ILE A 711 17.87 -35.90 -22.37
N ASP A 712 17.40 -36.99 -21.79
CA ASP A 712 17.79 -37.42 -20.45
C ASP A 712 19.02 -38.32 -20.57
N LEU A 713 20.17 -37.79 -20.13
CA LEU A 713 21.46 -38.47 -20.16
C LEU A 713 21.55 -39.62 -19.14
N ALA A 714 20.74 -39.61 -18.09
CA ALA A 714 20.73 -40.67 -17.07
C ALA A 714 20.01 -41.92 -17.59
N THR A 715 18.91 -41.72 -18.33
CA THR A 715 18.13 -42.82 -18.93
C THR A 715 18.51 -43.12 -20.37
N ALA A 716 19.35 -42.28 -20.99
CA ALA A 716 19.71 -42.34 -22.40
C ALA A 716 18.48 -42.30 -23.33
N THR A 717 17.48 -41.49 -22.96
CA THR A 717 16.25 -41.31 -23.71
C THR A 717 16.13 -39.89 -24.25
N MET A 718 15.50 -39.74 -25.41
CA MET A 718 15.19 -38.44 -26.00
C MET A 718 13.71 -38.36 -26.33
N THR A 719 13.06 -37.26 -25.92
CA THR A 719 11.70 -36.92 -26.35
C THR A 719 11.76 -35.69 -27.23
N ALA A 720 11.35 -35.84 -28.48
CA ALA A 720 11.38 -34.78 -29.48
C ALA A 720 9.97 -34.45 -29.96
N LEU A 721 9.72 -33.15 -30.12
CA LEU A 721 8.53 -32.58 -30.72
C LEU A 721 8.93 -31.91 -32.04
N TRP A 722 8.41 -32.43 -33.15
CA TRP A 722 8.57 -31.81 -34.47
C TRP A 722 7.36 -30.92 -34.75
N MET A 723 7.61 -29.62 -34.94
CA MET A 723 6.60 -28.61 -35.18
C MET A 723 6.91 -27.79 -36.45
N PRO A 724 5.91 -27.32 -37.18
CA PRO A 724 6.11 -26.31 -38.20
C PRO A 724 6.64 -25.01 -37.58
N LYS A 725 7.64 -24.36 -38.21
CA LYS A 725 8.18 -23.10 -37.71
C LYS A 725 7.26 -21.99 -38.18
N LEU A 726 6.75 -21.21 -37.23
CA LEU A 726 5.74 -20.17 -37.43
C LEU A 726 6.20 -18.99 -38.31
N THR A 727 7.41 -19.05 -38.88
CA THR A 727 7.97 -18.05 -39.78
C THR A 727 7.61 -18.27 -41.26
N SER A 728 6.87 -19.34 -41.60
CA SER A 728 6.35 -19.57 -42.95
C SER A 728 5.27 -18.53 -43.31
N SER A 729 5.36 -17.93 -44.50
CA SER A 729 4.40 -16.95 -45.01
C SER A 729 3.04 -17.56 -45.43
N ASP A 730 2.85 -18.87 -45.29
CA ASP A 730 1.60 -19.58 -45.63
C ASP A 730 1.00 -20.30 -44.40
N PRO A 731 0.16 -19.62 -43.60
CA PRO A 731 -0.44 -20.19 -42.38
C PRO A 731 -1.44 -21.32 -42.66
N ARG A 732 -2.04 -21.39 -43.86
CA ARG A 732 -2.94 -22.50 -44.23
C ARG A 732 -2.18 -23.79 -44.50
N GLY A 733 -0.93 -23.69 -44.97
CA GLY A 733 -0.02 -24.83 -45.04
C GLY A 733 0.36 -25.36 -43.65
N LEU A 734 0.59 -24.46 -42.68
CA LEU A 734 1.03 -24.82 -41.32
C LEU A 734 0.01 -25.66 -40.53
N LEU A 735 -1.29 -25.37 -40.65
CA LEU A 735 -2.34 -26.14 -39.97
C LEU A 735 -2.52 -27.56 -40.52
N ASN A 736 -2.03 -27.82 -41.72
CA ASN A 736 -2.08 -29.14 -42.36
C ASN A 736 -0.80 -29.95 -42.14
N LEU A 737 0.26 -29.34 -41.59
CA LEU A 737 1.50 -30.05 -41.31
C LEU A 737 1.36 -30.80 -39.97
N PRO A 738 1.70 -32.09 -39.96
CA PRO A 738 1.59 -32.90 -38.75
C PRO A 738 2.62 -32.45 -37.70
N SER A 739 2.19 -32.42 -36.44
CA SER A 739 3.14 -32.38 -35.31
C SER A 739 3.36 -33.79 -34.77
N PHE A 740 4.61 -34.10 -34.45
CA PHE A 740 5.02 -35.43 -34.00
C PHE A 740 5.66 -35.37 -32.64
N GLN A 741 5.21 -36.22 -31.72
CA GLN A 741 5.95 -36.53 -30.50
C GLN A 741 6.60 -37.90 -30.67
N ILE A 742 7.93 -37.95 -30.58
CA ILE A 742 8.73 -39.16 -30.77
C ILE A 742 9.62 -39.36 -29.55
N SER A 743 9.62 -40.57 -29.01
CA SER A 743 10.54 -40.98 -27.96
C SER A 743 11.57 -41.94 -28.55
N THR A 744 12.85 -41.70 -28.28
CA THR A 744 13.95 -42.50 -28.80
C THR A 744 14.93 -42.89 -27.71
N THR A 745 15.64 -44.00 -27.93
CA THR A 745 16.84 -44.36 -27.15
C THR A 745 18.07 -43.86 -27.90
N VAL A 746 18.99 -43.25 -27.19
CA VAL A 746 20.16 -42.58 -27.75
C VAL A 746 21.43 -43.17 -27.16
N SER A 747 22.42 -43.52 -27.99
CA SER A 747 23.78 -43.79 -27.51
C SER A 747 24.64 -42.55 -27.64
N VAL A 748 25.42 -42.26 -26.59
CA VAL A 748 26.36 -41.13 -26.56
C VAL A 748 27.77 -41.64 -26.82
N ASP A 749 28.28 -41.36 -28.00
CA ASP A 749 29.63 -41.69 -28.43
C ASP A 749 30.51 -40.44 -28.46
N GLN A 750 31.82 -40.61 -28.28
CA GLN A 750 32.75 -39.50 -28.47
C GLN A 750 32.91 -39.22 -29.97
N ALA A 751 32.79 -37.96 -30.39
CA ALA A 751 33.00 -37.61 -31.78
C ALA A 751 34.48 -37.83 -32.14
N VAL A 752 34.74 -38.57 -33.23
CA VAL A 752 36.08 -38.80 -33.78
C VAL A 752 36.51 -37.66 -34.69
#